data_AF-A0A2J8X695-F1
#
_entry.id   AF-A0A2J8X695-F1
#
_cell.length_a   1.000
_cell.length_b   1.000
_cell.length_c   1.000
_cell.angle_alpha   90.00
_cell.angle_beta   90.00
_cell.angle_gamma   90.00
#
_symmetry.space_group_name_H-M   'P 1'
#
loop_
_entity.id
_entity.type
_entity.pdbx_description
1 polymer ?
#
loop_
_entity_poly.entity_id
_entity_poly.type
_entity_poly.pdbx_seq_one_letter_code
_entity_poly.pdbx_strand_id
1 'polypeptide(L)'
;MKGFGSDKEAILDIITSRSNRQRQEVCQSYKSLYGKDLIADLKYELTGKFERLIVGLMRPPAYCDAKEIKDAISGIGTDEKCLIEILASRTNEQMHQLVAAYKDAYERDLEADIIGDTSGHFQKMLVVLLQGTREEDDVVSEDLVQQDVQDLYEAGELKWGTDEAQFIYILGNRSKQHLRLVFDEYLKTTGKPIEASIRGELSGDFEKLMLAVVKCIRSTPEYFAERLFKAMKGLGTRDNTLIRIMVSRSELDMLDIREIFRTKYEKSLYSMIKNDTSGEYKKTLLKLCGGDDDAAGQFFPEAAQVAYQMWELSAVARVELKGTVRPANDFNPDADAKALRKAMKGLGTDEDTIIDIITHRSNAQRQQIRQTFKSHFGRDLMTDLKSEISGDLARLILGLMMPPAHYDAKQLKKAMEGAGTDEKTLIEILATRTNAEIRAINEAYKEDYHKSLEDALSSDTSGHFRRILISLATGNREEGGENLDQAREDAQVAAEILEIADTPSGDKTSLETRFMTVLCTRSYPHLRRVFQEFIKMTNYDVEHTIKKEMSGDVRDAFVAIVQSVKNKPLFFADKLYKSMKGAGTDEKTLTRIMVSRSEIDLLNIRREFIEKYDKSLHQAIEGDTSGDFLKALLALCGGED
;
A
#
# COMPACT_ATOMS: atom_id res chain seq x y z
N MET A 1 -20.72 25.14 28.62
CA MET A 1 -19.63 26.08 29.00
C MET A 1 -20.04 26.97 30.18
N LYS A 2 -20.87 26.50 31.13
CA LYS A 2 -21.18 27.25 32.37
C LYS A 2 -20.60 26.47 33.54
N GLY A 3 -20.15 27.17 34.58
CA GLY A 3 -19.49 26.57 35.73
C GLY A 3 -17.99 26.38 35.50
N PHE A 4 -17.32 25.67 36.41
CA PHE A 4 -15.91 25.34 36.25
C PHE A 4 -15.74 24.22 35.20
N GLY A 5 -14.96 24.50 34.16
CA GLY A 5 -14.78 23.60 33.03
C GLY A 5 -15.96 23.58 32.05
N SER A 6 -15.95 22.60 31.15
CA SER A 6 -16.95 22.46 30.09
C SER A 6 -17.43 21.01 29.96
N ASP A 7 -18.71 20.86 29.62
CA ASP A 7 -19.29 19.57 29.24
C ASP A 7 -18.87 19.25 27.80
N LYS A 8 -17.70 18.62 27.66
CA LYS A 8 -17.09 18.32 26.37
C LYS A 8 -17.93 17.32 25.56
N GLU A 9 -18.57 16.36 26.23
CA GLU A 9 -19.48 15.39 25.61
C GLU A 9 -20.69 16.09 25.00
N ALA A 10 -21.35 16.98 25.75
CA ALA A 10 -22.47 17.74 25.18
C ALA A 10 -22.02 18.63 24.01
N ILE A 11 -20.85 19.29 24.13
CA ILE A 11 -20.31 20.12 23.04
C ILE A 11 -20.07 19.29 21.78
N LEU A 12 -19.37 18.15 21.91
CA LEU A 12 -19.05 17.30 20.76
C LEU A 12 -20.33 16.72 20.15
N ASP A 13 -21.29 16.27 20.96
CA ASP A 13 -22.53 15.69 20.49
C ASP A 13 -23.38 16.68 19.70
N ILE A 14 -23.48 17.92 20.18
CA ILE A 14 -24.23 18.98 19.49
C ILE A 14 -23.55 19.34 18.17
N ILE A 15 -22.24 19.59 18.19
CA ILE A 15 -21.52 20.10 17.01
C ILE A 15 -21.42 19.04 15.91
N THR A 16 -21.15 17.78 16.27
CA THR A 16 -20.97 16.69 15.29
C THR A 16 -22.29 16.14 14.73
N SER A 17 -23.44 16.53 15.28
CA SER A 17 -24.76 16.13 14.78
C SER A 17 -25.48 17.24 14.02
N ARG A 18 -24.74 18.27 13.56
CA ARG A 18 -25.27 19.40 12.80
C ARG A 18 -24.40 19.65 11.56
N SER A 19 -25.04 19.93 10.43
CA SER A 19 -24.31 20.32 9.22
C SER A 19 -23.57 21.64 9.44
N ASN A 20 -22.58 21.94 8.60
CA ASN A 20 -21.82 23.18 8.73
C ASN A 20 -22.74 24.40 8.62
N ARG A 21 -23.72 24.35 7.72
CA ARG A 21 -24.77 25.38 7.60
C ARG A 21 -25.51 25.60 8.92
N GLN A 22 -25.96 24.53 9.57
CA GLN A 22 -26.63 24.61 10.87
C GLN A 22 -25.68 25.14 11.95
N ARG A 23 -24.39 24.78 11.92
CA ARG A 23 -23.37 25.31 12.84
C ARG A 23 -23.19 26.83 12.66
N GLN A 24 -23.26 27.35 11.44
CA GLN A 24 -23.25 28.80 11.19
C GLN A 24 -24.49 29.49 11.78
N GLU A 25 -25.68 28.91 11.62
CA GLU A 25 -26.92 29.41 12.23
C GLU A 25 -26.85 29.41 13.77
N VAL A 26 -26.21 28.40 14.35
CA VAL A 26 -25.93 28.32 15.79
C VAL A 26 -24.98 29.44 16.21
N CYS A 27 -23.91 29.73 15.46
CA CYS A 27 -23.01 30.86 15.74
C CYS A 27 -23.77 32.20 15.73
N GLN A 28 -24.63 32.42 14.73
CA GLN A 28 -25.44 33.64 14.63
C GLN A 28 -26.41 33.76 15.82
N SER A 29 -27.09 32.67 16.17
CA SER A 29 -28.01 32.62 17.31
C SER A 29 -27.28 32.84 18.64
N TYR A 30 -26.08 32.27 18.80
CA TYR A 30 -25.26 32.48 20.00
C TYR A 30 -24.85 33.95 20.14
N LYS A 31 -24.48 34.58 19.03
CA LYS A 31 -24.11 36.00 19.00
C LYS A 31 -25.29 36.91 19.35
N SER A 32 -26.49 36.64 18.84
CA SER A 32 -27.68 37.45 19.14
C SER A 32 -28.18 37.26 20.58
N LEU A 33 -28.19 36.02 21.08
CA LEU A 33 -28.70 35.71 22.42
C LEU A 33 -27.74 36.11 23.55
N TYR A 34 -26.43 36.03 23.33
CA TYR A 34 -25.44 36.21 24.39
C TYR A 34 -24.47 37.37 24.13
N GLY A 35 -24.49 37.99 22.94
CA GLY A 35 -23.56 39.05 22.55
C GLY A 35 -22.12 38.58 22.32
N LYS A 36 -21.84 37.29 22.46
CA LYS A 36 -20.50 36.68 22.44
C LYS A 36 -20.22 35.92 21.16
N ASP A 37 -18.93 35.70 20.89
CA ASP A 37 -18.48 34.85 19.78
C ASP A 37 -18.33 33.40 20.27
N LEU A 38 -19.11 32.49 19.69
CA LEU A 38 -19.12 31.08 20.10
C LEU A 38 -17.75 30.41 19.87
N ILE A 39 -17.05 30.75 18.78
CA ILE A 39 -15.74 30.16 18.47
C ILE A 39 -14.69 30.66 19.48
N ALA A 40 -14.74 31.92 19.88
CA ALA A 40 -13.86 32.48 20.91
C ALA A 40 -14.10 31.80 22.27
N ASP A 41 -15.37 31.63 22.67
CA ASP A 41 -15.71 30.92 23.91
C ASP A 41 -15.29 29.43 23.85
N LEU A 42 -15.43 28.77 22.69
CA LEU A 42 -14.94 27.39 22.49
C LEU A 42 -13.41 27.29 22.59
N LYS A 43 -12.66 28.25 22.03
CA LYS A 43 -11.20 28.32 22.17
C LYS A 43 -10.76 28.56 23.61
N TYR A 44 -11.57 29.25 24.40
CA TYR A 44 -11.30 29.48 25.81
C TYR A 44 -11.54 28.21 26.65
N GLU A 45 -12.62 27.47 26.37
CA GLU A 45 -13.06 26.33 27.16
C GLU A 45 -12.41 24.99 26.77
N LEU A 46 -11.88 24.90 25.54
CA LEU A 46 -11.26 23.70 25.00
C LEU A 46 -9.76 23.92 24.82
N THR A 47 -8.99 22.84 24.76
CA THR A 47 -7.55 22.92 24.44
C THR A 47 -7.08 21.76 23.57
N GLY A 48 -5.96 21.94 22.90
CA GLY A 48 -5.23 20.90 22.17
C GLY A 48 -5.96 20.38 20.93
N LYS A 49 -5.80 19.08 20.65
CA LYS A 49 -6.35 18.43 19.44
C LYS A 49 -7.88 18.52 19.37
N PHE A 50 -8.55 18.41 20.51
CA PHE A 50 -10.00 18.51 20.60
C PHE A 50 -10.49 19.93 20.29
N GLU A 51 -9.82 20.97 20.81
CA GLU A 51 -10.10 22.36 20.45
C GLU A 51 -9.95 22.60 18.95
N ARG A 52 -8.80 22.20 18.37
CA ARG A 52 -8.53 22.39 16.94
C ARG A 52 -9.61 21.75 16.08
N LEU A 53 -10.02 20.53 16.42
CA LEU A 53 -11.07 19.80 15.71
C LEU A 53 -12.44 20.50 15.82
N ILE A 54 -12.87 20.85 17.03
CA ILE A 54 -14.16 21.52 17.26
C ILE A 54 -14.19 22.90 16.59
N VAL A 55 -13.12 23.69 16.73
CA VAL A 55 -13.02 25.01 16.09
C VAL A 55 -12.98 24.88 14.57
N GLY A 56 -12.29 23.88 14.02
CA GLY A 56 -12.30 23.58 12.58
C GLY A 56 -13.70 23.27 12.08
N LEU A 57 -14.46 22.46 12.82
CA LEU A 57 -15.86 22.17 12.54
C LEU A 57 -16.74 23.43 12.55
N MET A 58 -16.47 24.43 13.39
CA MET A 58 -17.33 25.62 13.46
C MET A 58 -17.11 26.62 12.31
N ARG A 59 -16.02 26.52 11.54
CA ARG A 59 -15.72 27.46 10.45
C ARG A 59 -16.46 27.06 9.16
N PRO A 60 -16.89 28.03 8.33
CA PRO A 60 -17.32 27.73 6.96
C PRO A 60 -16.22 27.00 6.19
N PRO A 61 -16.54 26.11 5.23
CA PRO A 61 -15.55 25.28 4.53
C PRO A 61 -14.38 26.08 3.93
N ALA A 62 -14.68 27.16 3.20
CA ALA A 62 -13.66 28.00 2.58
C ALA A 62 -12.73 28.70 3.59
N TYR A 63 -13.25 29.13 4.75
CA TYR A 63 -12.45 29.71 5.84
C TYR A 63 -11.63 28.65 6.59
N CYS A 64 -12.09 27.40 6.58
CA CYS A 64 -11.32 26.27 7.10
C CYS A 64 -10.10 26.03 6.20
N ASP A 65 -10.29 25.91 4.89
CA ASP A 65 -9.20 25.74 3.92
C ASP A 65 -8.23 26.92 3.92
N ALA A 66 -8.74 28.16 3.95
CA ALA A 66 -7.91 29.36 4.05
C ALA A 66 -7.04 29.35 5.32
N LYS A 67 -7.54 28.82 6.45
CA LYS A 67 -6.73 28.67 7.67
C LYS A 67 -5.67 27.59 7.54
N GLU A 68 -5.99 26.45 6.95
CA GLU A 68 -5.03 25.36 6.78
C GLU A 68 -3.90 25.76 5.81
N ILE A 69 -4.22 26.49 4.73
CA ILE A 69 -3.19 27.07 3.85
C ILE A 69 -2.42 28.17 4.59
N LYS A 70 -3.09 29.05 5.35
CA LYS A 70 -2.39 30.08 6.12
C LYS A 70 -1.38 29.45 7.07
N ASP A 71 -1.75 28.39 7.78
CA ASP A 71 -0.84 27.68 8.68
C ASP A 71 0.29 26.98 7.92
N ALA A 72 0.01 26.43 6.73
CA ALA A 72 0.99 25.76 5.91
C ALA A 72 2.11 26.69 5.41
N ILE A 73 1.83 27.98 5.22
CA ILE A 73 2.80 28.99 4.73
C ILE A 73 3.22 29.97 5.84
N SER A 74 2.85 29.71 7.09
CA SER A 74 3.26 30.57 8.21
C SER A 74 4.38 29.94 9.01
N GLY A 75 5.46 30.68 9.20
CA GLY A 75 6.58 30.30 10.06
C GLY A 75 7.87 30.08 9.29
N ILE A 76 8.85 29.45 9.94
CA ILE A 76 10.14 29.09 9.33
C ILE A 76 9.97 27.69 8.73
N GLY A 77 9.35 27.62 7.56
CA GLY A 77 9.08 26.37 6.83
C GLY A 77 7.67 26.33 6.25
N THR A 78 7.47 25.46 5.27
CA THR A 78 6.21 25.28 4.54
C THR A 78 5.71 23.86 4.77
N ASP A 79 4.40 23.66 4.92
CA ASP A 79 3.78 22.33 4.89
C ASP A 79 3.32 22.02 3.47
N GLU A 80 4.24 21.57 2.61
CA GLU A 80 3.94 21.25 1.20
C GLU A 80 2.91 20.13 1.10
N LYS A 81 2.86 19.22 2.09
CA LYS A 81 1.85 18.14 2.12
C LYS A 81 0.44 18.69 2.31
N CYS A 82 0.27 19.78 3.07
CA CYS A 82 -1.00 20.50 3.19
C CYS A 82 -1.37 21.22 1.88
N LEU A 83 -0.42 21.96 1.29
CA LEU A 83 -0.63 22.68 0.02
C LEU A 83 -1.04 21.73 -1.11
N ILE A 84 -0.31 20.62 -1.28
CA ILE A 84 -0.60 19.58 -2.27
C ILE A 84 -2.00 19.00 -2.06
N GLU A 85 -2.35 18.63 -0.83
CA GLU A 85 -3.64 18.02 -0.52
C GLU A 85 -4.81 18.93 -0.85
N ILE A 86 -4.72 20.22 -0.52
CA ILE A 86 -5.80 21.17 -0.79
C ILE A 86 -5.84 21.48 -2.29
N LEU A 87 -4.74 21.97 -2.87
CA LEU A 87 -4.75 22.48 -4.24
C LEU A 87 -4.96 21.39 -5.31
N ALA A 88 -4.56 20.14 -5.05
CA ALA A 88 -4.83 19.04 -5.99
C ALA A 88 -6.28 18.53 -5.95
N SER A 89 -7.01 18.74 -4.85
CA SER A 89 -8.31 18.10 -4.62
C SER A 89 -9.52 19.02 -4.75
N ARG A 90 -9.36 20.34 -4.59
CA ARG A 90 -10.47 21.30 -4.67
C ARG A 90 -10.96 21.46 -6.10
N THR A 91 -12.26 21.67 -6.25
CA THR A 91 -12.91 22.04 -7.53
C THR A 91 -12.66 23.51 -7.86
N ASN A 92 -13.00 23.92 -9.09
CA ASN A 92 -12.96 25.32 -9.52
C ASN A 92 -13.71 26.23 -8.53
N GLU A 93 -14.96 25.90 -8.20
CA GLU A 93 -15.78 26.66 -7.25
C GLU A 93 -15.16 26.73 -5.84
N GLN A 94 -14.70 25.58 -5.31
CA GLN A 94 -14.04 25.54 -4.01
C GLN A 94 -12.76 26.39 -4.00
N MET A 95 -12.03 26.44 -5.10
CA MET A 95 -10.82 27.25 -5.25
C MET A 95 -11.15 28.75 -5.20
N HIS A 96 -12.16 29.20 -5.94
CA HIS A 96 -12.59 30.60 -5.91
C HIS A 96 -13.10 31.02 -4.53
N GLN A 97 -13.87 30.16 -3.87
CA GLN A 97 -14.34 30.40 -2.51
C GLN A 97 -13.17 30.47 -1.51
N LEU A 98 -12.16 29.61 -1.66
CA LEU A 98 -10.95 29.61 -0.84
C LEU A 98 -10.19 30.93 -0.99
N VAL A 99 -9.90 31.36 -2.22
CA VAL A 99 -9.17 32.61 -2.50
C VAL A 99 -9.94 33.81 -1.92
N ALA A 100 -11.26 33.85 -2.10
CA ALA A 100 -12.10 34.90 -1.53
C ALA A 100 -12.07 34.90 0.01
N ALA A 101 -12.20 33.73 0.65
CA ALA A 101 -12.16 33.60 2.10
C ALA A 101 -10.78 33.94 2.70
N TYR A 102 -9.68 33.60 2.01
CA TYR A 102 -8.34 33.98 2.45
C TYR A 102 -8.14 35.50 2.41
N LYS A 103 -8.60 36.14 1.32
CA LYS A 103 -8.57 37.60 1.18
C LYS A 103 -9.39 38.29 2.26
N ASP A 104 -10.58 37.80 2.56
CA ASP A 104 -11.44 38.35 3.62
C ASP A 104 -10.83 38.12 5.02
N ALA A 105 -10.36 36.91 5.31
CA ALA A 105 -9.88 36.56 6.65
C ALA A 105 -8.53 37.20 7.03
N TYR A 106 -7.66 37.47 6.04
CA TYR A 106 -6.29 37.91 6.29
C TYR A 106 -5.90 39.20 5.56
N GLU A 107 -6.77 39.75 4.71
CA GLU A 107 -6.50 40.95 3.91
C GLU A 107 -5.23 40.81 3.03
N ARG A 108 -4.98 39.58 2.55
CA ARG A 108 -3.80 39.23 1.74
C ARG A 108 -4.20 38.52 0.46
N ASP A 109 -3.31 38.58 -0.52
CA ASP A 109 -3.45 37.84 -1.77
C ASP A 109 -2.85 36.44 -1.61
N LEU A 110 -3.68 35.42 -1.80
CA LEU A 110 -3.24 34.04 -1.58
C LEU A 110 -2.23 33.57 -2.64
N GLU A 111 -2.40 33.99 -3.89
CA GLU A 111 -1.49 33.61 -4.96
C GLU A 111 -0.09 34.17 -4.71
N ALA A 112 -0.01 35.45 -4.34
CA ALA A 112 1.25 36.10 -3.98
C ALA A 112 1.91 35.43 -2.77
N ASP A 113 1.12 35.05 -1.75
CA ASP A 113 1.64 34.33 -0.58
C ASP A 113 2.18 32.93 -0.96
N ILE A 114 1.48 32.18 -1.82
CA ILE A 114 1.97 30.88 -2.33
C ILE A 114 3.23 31.06 -3.17
N ILE A 115 3.29 32.08 -4.03
CA ILE A 115 4.49 32.39 -4.83
C ILE A 115 5.67 32.75 -3.92
N GLY A 116 5.43 33.45 -2.82
CA GLY A 116 6.46 33.82 -1.86
C GLY A 116 7.09 32.62 -1.13
N ASP A 117 6.32 31.56 -0.89
CA ASP A 117 6.73 30.40 -0.08
C ASP A 117 7.06 29.14 -0.90
N THR A 118 6.95 29.17 -2.22
CA THR A 118 7.21 28.02 -3.10
C THR A 118 8.12 28.40 -4.27
N SER A 119 8.62 27.42 -5.02
CA SER A 119 9.49 27.69 -6.18
C SER A 119 9.38 26.63 -7.29
N GLY A 120 9.99 26.92 -8.45
CA GLY A 120 10.15 25.96 -9.54
C GLY A 120 8.84 25.46 -10.17
N HIS A 121 8.84 24.23 -10.67
CA HIS A 121 7.65 23.60 -11.28
C HIS A 121 6.54 23.32 -10.26
N PHE A 122 6.91 23.10 -8.99
CA PHE A 122 5.96 22.99 -7.89
C PHE A 122 5.10 24.27 -7.79
N GLN A 123 5.74 25.44 -7.67
CA GLN A 123 5.02 26.73 -7.67
C GLN A 123 4.14 26.90 -8.90
N LYS A 124 4.67 26.63 -10.10
CA LYS A 124 3.92 26.79 -11.36
C LYS A 124 2.62 25.98 -11.36
N MET A 125 2.69 24.71 -10.97
CA MET A 125 1.50 23.87 -10.92
C MET A 125 0.51 24.31 -9.84
N LEU A 126 0.99 24.72 -8.66
CA LEU A 126 0.10 25.27 -7.63
C LEU A 126 -0.65 26.52 -8.12
N VAL A 127 0.04 27.43 -8.82
CA VAL A 127 -0.60 28.63 -9.40
C VAL A 127 -1.64 28.27 -10.46
N VAL A 128 -1.35 27.29 -11.33
CA VAL A 128 -2.33 26.79 -12.32
C VAL A 128 -3.58 26.23 -11.65
N LEU A 129 -3.40 25.40 -10.61
CA LEU A 129 -4.53 24.85 -9.84
C LEU A 129 -5.31 25.94 -9.11
N LEU A 130 -4.62 26.96 -8.59
CA LEU A 130 -5.21 28.07 -7.85
C LEU A 130 -6.12 28.97 -8.72
N GLN A 131 -5.91 29.01 -10.03
CA GLN A 131 -6.79 29.76 -10.93
C GLN A 131 -8.23 29.23 -10.89
N GLY A 132 -8.43 27.93 -10.62
CA GLY A 132 -9.76 27.33 -10.61
C GLY A 132 -10.46 27.46 -11.96
N THR A 133 -9.71 27.32 -13.05
CA THR A 133 -10.20 27.46 -14.43
C THR A 133 -10.01 26.17 -15.24
N ARG A 134 -10.05 25.00 -14.58
CA ARG A 134 -10.07 23.72 -15.29
C ARG A 134 -11.30 23.68 -16.20
N GLU A 135 -11.16 23.15 -17.41
CA GLU A 135 -12.29 22.86 -18.30
C GLU A 135 -13.36 22.05 -17.55
N GLU A 136 -14.63 22.41 -17.71
CA GLU A 136 -15.75 21.70 -17.07
C GLU A 136 -15.99 20.37 -17.77
N ASP A 137 -16.54 19.39 -17.05
CA ASP A 137 -16.86 18.09 -17.62
C ASP A 137 -18.02 18.21 -18.64
N ASP A 138 -17.75 17.82 -19.90
CA ASP A 138 -18.70 17.91 -21.01
C ASP A 138 -18.50 16.77 -22.04
N VAL A 139 -18.93 16.99 -23.29
CA VAL A 139 -18.76 16.00 -24.37
C VAL A 139 -17.29 15.89 -24.73
N VAL A 140 -16.67 14.76 -24.36
CA VAL A 140 -15.26 14.51 -24.61
C VAL A 140 -14.98 14.25 -26.09
N SER A 141 -13.94 14.89 -26.62
CA SER A 141 -13.40 14.64 -27.96
C SER A 141 -12.44 13.45 -27.94
N GLU A 142 -12.78 12.35 -28.62
CA GLU A 142 -11.91 11.17 -28.73
C GLU A 142 -10.56 11.51 -29.41
N ASP A 143 -10.57 12.38 -30.42
CA ASP A 143 -9.34 12.83 -31.09
C ASP A 143 -8.41 13.58 -30.12
N LEU A 144 -8.97 14.44 -29.27
CA LEU A 144 -8.18 15.15 -28.26
C LEU A 144 -7.66 14.21 -27.17
N VAL A 145 -8.44 13.18 -26.79
CA VAL A 145 -7.97 12.14 -25.86
C VAL A 145 -6.74 11.44 -26.44
N GLN A 146 -6.81 11.01 -27.69
CA GLN A 146 -5.69 10.35 -28.36
C GLN A 146 -4.48 11.29 -28.51
N GLN A 147 -4.73 12.56 -28.82
CA GLN A 147 -3.68 13.57 -28.87
C GLN A 147 -2.99 13.75 -27.51
N ASP A 148 -3.75 13.96 -26.43
CA ASP A 148 -3.17 14.17 -25.10
C ASP A 148 -2.45 12.90 -24.59
N VAL A 149 -2.91 11.69 -24.96
CA VAL A 149 -2.17 10.44 -24.69
C VAL A 149 -0.81 10.46 -25.38
N GLN A 150 -0.77 10.81 -26.66
CA GLN A 150 0.48 10.87 -27.42
C GLN A 150 1.41 11.96 -26.87
N ASP A 151 0.87 13.14 -26.58
CA ASP A 151 1.64 14.26 -26.02
C ASP A 151 2.24 13.91 -24.66
N LEU A 152 1.49 13.24 -23.78
CA LEU A 152 2.02 12.78 -22.48
C LEU A 152 3.08 11.68 -22.64
N TYR A 153 2.88 10.76 -23.58
CA TYR A 153 3.83 9.68 -23.85
C TYR A 153 5.16 10.23 -24.40
N GLU A 154 5.07 11.16 -25.35
CA GLU A 154 6.24 11.86 -25.90
C GLU A 154 6.92 12.75 -24.87
N ALA A 155 6.15 13.38 -23.97
CA ALA A 155 6.65 14.23 -22.91
C ALA A 155 7.37 13.46 -21.80
N GLY A 156 7.03 12.19 -21.56
CA GLY A 156 7.63 11.34 -20.53
C GLY A 156 8.44 10.19 -21.12
N GLU A 157 7.81 9.03 -21.31
CA GLU A 157 8.47 7.74 -21.58
C GLU A 157 9.40 7.70 -22.80
N LEU A 158 9.24 8.59 -23.80
CA LEU A 158 10.11 8.64 -24.99
C LEU A 158 11.38 9.49 -24.83
N LYS A 159 11.58 10.16 -23.71
CA LYS A 159 12.79 10.95 -23.45
C LYS A 159 13.37 10.60 -22.08
N TRP A 160 14.61 11.03 -21.86
CA TRP A 160 15.21 10.97 -20.53
C TRP A 160 14.79 12.22 -19.75
N GLY A 161 14.08 12.04 -18.63
CA GLY A 161 13.39 13.12 -17.92
C GLY A 161 11.98 13.35 -18.44
N THR A 162 11.30 14.40 -17.96
CA THR A 162 9.92 14.74 -18.34
C THR A 162 9.84 16.16 -18.89
N ASP A 163 8.95 16.42 -19.85
CA ASP A 163 8.54 17.78 -20.19
C ASP A 163 7.51 18.30 -19.17
N GLU A 164 8.00 18.95 -18.11
CA GLU A 164 7.15 19.37 -17.00
C GLU A 164 6.10 20.39 -17.44
N ALA A 165 6.38 21.19 -18.47
CA ALA A 165 5.43 22.20 -18.97
C ALA A 165 4.22 21.54 -19.63
N GLN A 166 4.44 20.50 -20.45
CA GLN A 166 3.36 19.74 -21.08
C GLN A 166 2.48 19.04 -20.03
N PHE A 167 3.10 18.42 -19.02
CA PHE A 167 2.38 17.78 -17.92
C PHE A 167 1.55 18.79 -17.11
N ILE A 168 2.11 19.95 -16.77
CA ILE A 168 1.40 21.03 -16.06
C ILE A 168 0.20 21.51 -16.88
N TYR A 169 0.37 21.69 -18.19
CA TYR A 169 -0.69 22.18 -19.06
C TYR A 169 -1.84 21.17 -19.16
N ILE A 170 -1.56 19.92 -19.55
CA ILE A 170 -2.60 18.89 -19.74
C ILE A 170 -3.30 18.61 -18.41
N LEU A 171 -2.54 18.29 -17.36
CA LEU A 171 -3.11 17.88 -16.06
C LEU A 171 -3.74 19.05 -15.29
N GLY A 172 -3.34 20.29 -15.57
CA GLY A 172 -3.89 21.49 -14.94
C GLY A 172 -5.19 21.98 -15.58
N ASN A 173 -5.35 21.83 -16.89
CA ASN A 173 -6.43 22.51 -17.64
C ASN A 173 -7.55 21.58 -18.12
N ARG A 174 -7.25 20.35 -18.57
CA ARG A 174 -8.29 19.45 -19.11
C ARG A 174 -9.32 19.05 -18.05
N SER A 175 -10.56 18.81 -18.47
CA SER A 175 -11.63 18.37 -17.57
C SER A 175 -11.28 17.03 -16.90
N LYS A 176 -11.90 16.75 -15.75
CA LYS A 176 -11.61 15.50 -15.01
C LYS A 176 -12.12 14.30 -15.80
N GLN A 177 -13.27 14.44 -16.46
CA GLN A 177 -13.83 13.42 -17.34
C GLN A 177 -12.88 13.11 -18.50
N HIS A 178 -12.35 14.13 -19.17
CA HIS A 178 -11.38 13.98 -20.24
C HIS A 178 -10.12 13.25 -19.76
N LEU A 179 -9.52 13.72 -18.66
CA LEU A 179 -8.27 13.14 -18.15
C LEU A 179 -8.41 11.70 -17.66
N ARG A 180 -9.58 11.31 -17.14
CA ARG A 180 -9.86 9.89 -16.82
C ARG A 180 -9.78 9.01 -18.06
N LEU A 181 -10.37 9.44 -19.18
CA LEU A 181 -10.29 8.72 -20.46
C LEU A 181 -8.87 8.71 -21.02
N VAL A 182 -8.13 9.81 -20.90
CA VAL A 182 -6.69 9.86 -21.25
C VAL A 182 -5.90 8.85 -20.43
N PHE A 183 -6.14 8.73 -19.12
CA PHE A 183 -5.40 7.78 -18.28
C PHE A 183 -5.70 6.32 -18.63
N ASP A 184 -6.96 6.00 -18.92
CA ASP A 184 -7.38 4.65 -19.31
C ASP A 184 -6.75 4.27 -20.67
N GLU A 185 -6.80 5.17 -21.66
CA GLU A 185 -6.22 4.92 -22.98
C GLU A 185 -4.68 4.93 -22.95
N TYR A 186 -4.06 5.74 -22.08
CA TYR A 186 -2.62 5.72 -21.82
C TYR A 186 -2.19 4.36 -21.27
N LEU A 187 -2.90 3.82 -20.27
CA LEU A 187 -2.60 2.50 -19.70
C LEU A 187 -2.72 1.41 -20.75
N LYS A 188 -3.79 1.43 -21.54
CA LYS A 188 -4.05 0.46 -22.61
C LYS A 188 -2.99 0.50 -23.72
N THR A 189 -2.57 1.69 -24.12
CA THR A 189 -1.62 1.90 -25.23
C THR A 189 -0.17 1.64 -24.82
N THR A 190 0.24 2.11 -23.64
CA THR A 190 1.63 2.01 -23.18
C THR A 190 1.90 0.74 -22.36
N GLY A 191 0.86 0.14 -21.80
CA GLY A 191 0.97 -0.96 -20.83
C GLY A 191 1.44 -0.50 -19.45
N LYS A 192 1.51 0.81 -19.16
CA LYS A 192 1.85 1.36 -17.84
C LYS A 192 0.89 2.49 -17.47
N PRO A 193 0.50 2.62 -16.19
CA PRO A 193 -0.30 3.76 -15.77
C PRO A 193 0.54 5.04 -15.86
N ILE A 194 -0.11 6.19 -16.08
CA ILE A 194 0.57 7.50 -16.18
C ILE A 194 1.43 7.81 -14.94
N GLU A 195 1.04 7.34 -13.75
CA GLU A 195 1.84 7.48 -12.54
C GLU A 195 3.22 6.82 -12.62
N ALA A 196 3.33 5.72 -13.36
CA ALA A 196 4.60 5.04 -13.55
C ALA A 196 5.57 5.87 -14.42
N SER A 197 5.04 6.69 -15.32
CA SER A 197 5.80 7.59 -16.18
C SER A 197 6.17 8.91 -15.48
N ILE A 198 5.43 9.27 -14.43
CA ILE A 198 5.74 10.44 -13.59
C ILE A 198 6.82 10.10 -12.55
N ARG A 199 6.75 8.89 -12.00
CA ARG A 199 7.55 8.49 -10.83
C ARG A 199 9.01 8.25 -11.18
N GLY A 200 9.91 8.94 -10.49
CA GLY A 200 11.35 8.85 -10.71
C GLY A 200 11.84 9.65 -11.92
N GLU A 201 10.93 10.14 -12.77
CA GLU A 201 11.23 11.07 -13.88
C GLU A 201 11.05 12.54 -13.47
N LEU A 202 10.25 12.79 -12.42
CA LEU A 202 10.17 14.07 -11.72
C LEU A 202 10.95 14.02 -10.39
N SER A 203 11.00 15.14 -9.67
CA SER A 203 11.69 15.19 -8.38
C SER A 203 10.99 16.06 -7.33
N GLY A 204 11.31 15.78 -6.07
CA GLY A 204 10.90 16.59 -4.92
C GLY A 204 9.39 16.71 -4.75
N ASP A 205 8.93 17.87 -4.30
CA ASP A 205 7.51 18.12 -4.05
C ASP A 205 6.70 18.30 -5.34
N PHE A 206 7.36 18.59 -6.46
CA PHE A 206 6.70 18.61 -7.76
C PHE A 206 6.20 17.22 -8.15
N GLU A 207 7.03 16.17 -8.01
CA GLU A 207 6.57 14.79 -8.26
C GLU A 207 5.37 14.44 -7.37
N LYS A 208 5.45 14.74 -6.07
CA LYS A 208 4.36 14.47 -5.12
C LYS A 208 3.07 15.21 -5.48
N LEU A 209 3.17 16.46 -5.94
CA LEU A 209 2.04 17.25 -6.41
C LEU A 209 1.40 16.63 -7.65
N MET A 210 2.20 16.30 -8.67
CA MET A 210 1.68 15.73 -9.92
C MET A 210 1.00 14.38 -9.66
N LEU A 211 1.59 13.52 -8.82
CA LEU A 211 0.97 12.26 -8.40
C LEU A 211 -0.33 12.50 -7.60
N ALA A 212 -0.40 13.52 -6.75
CA ALA A 212 -1.62 13.85 -6.02
C ALA A 212 -2.73 14.36 -6.97
N VAL A 213 -2.39 15.16 -7.97
CA VAL A 213 -3.32 15.65 -9.00
C VAL A 213 -3.88 14.48 -9.81
N VAL A 214 -3.03 13.57 -10.30
CA VAL A 214 -3.48 12.37 -11.02
C VAL A 214 -4.41 11.51 -10.16
N LYS A 215 -4.04 11.28 -8.89
CA LYS A 215 -4.90 10.54 -7.95
C LYS A 215 -6.24 11.23 -7.72
N CYS A 216 -6.26 12.56 -7.55
CA CYS A 216 -7.50 13.31 -7.33
C CYS A 216 -8.40 13.35 -8.57
N ILE A 217 -7.82 13.41 -9.77
CA ILE A 217 -8.55 13.31 -11.05
C ILE A 217 -9.19 11.93 -11.16
N ARG A 218 -8.44 10.85 -10.86
CA ARG A 218 -8.97 9.48 -10.90
C ARG A 218 -10.05 9.30 -9.84
N SER A 219 -9.70 9.47 -8.57
CA SER A 219 -10.62 9.41 -7.44
C SER A 219 -10.10 10.25 -6.28
N THR A 220 -10.73 11.40 -6.05
CA THR A 220 -10.46 12.24 -4.88
C THR A 220 -10.75 11.50 -3.55
N PRO A 221 -11.83 10.70 -3.43
CA PRO A 221 -12.04 9.84 -2.25
C PRO A 221 -10.90 8.85 -2.00
N GLU A 222 -10.36 8.20 -3.05
CA GLU A 222 -9.21 7.29 -2.92
C GLU A 222 -7.95 8.02 -2.43
N TYR A 223 -7.69 9.21 -2.95
CA TYR A 223 -6.59 10.05 -2.48
C TYR A 223 -6.70 10.35 -0.99
N PHE A 224 -7.88 10.74 -0.51
CA PHE A 224 -8.09 11.01 0.91
C PHE A 224 -8.03 9.75 1.78
N ALA A 225 -8.51 8.60 1.30
CA ALA A 225 -8.34 7.32 1.98
C ALA A 225 -6.84 6.99 2.17
N GLU A 226 -6.01 7.22 1.15
CA GLU A 226 -4.56 7.07 1.26
C GLU A 226 -3.94 8.06 2.24
N ARG A 227 -4.30 9.34 2.15
CA ARG A 227 -3.80 10.38 3.07
C ARG A 227 -4.13 10.07 4.53
N LEU A 228 -5.35 9.60 4.81
CA LEU A 228 -5.78 9.17 6.14
C LEU A 228 -4.97 7.97 6.65
N PHE A 229 -4.74 6.96 5.79
CA PHE A 229 -3.92 5.81 6.17
C PHE A 229 -2.50 6.25 6.50
N LYS A 230 -1.91 7.09 5.64
CA LYS A 230 -0.57 7.65 5.85
C LYS A 230 -0.50 8.49 7.13
N ALA A 231 -1.57 9.19 7.51
CA ALA A 231 -1.62 10.00 8.73
C ALA A 231 -1.61 9.17 10.03
N MET A 232 -2.04 7.91 10.00
CA MET A 232 -2.23 7.06 11.19
C MET A 232 -1.37 5.78 11.19
N LYS A 233 -0.45 5.62 10.23
CA LYS A 233 0.42 4.44 10.19
C LYS A 233 1.64 4.65 11.11
N GLY A 234 2.11 3.54 11.68
CA GLY A 234 3.31 3.54 12.53
C GLY A 234 3.01 4.01 13.95
N LEU A 235 4.05 4.50 14.64
CA LEU A 235 3.93 5.10 15.97
C LEU A 235 3.57 6.58 15.84
N GLY A 236 2.51 7.01 16.52
CA GLY A 236 2.02 8.38 16.51
C GLY A 236 1.13 8.70 15.31
N THR A 237 0.55 9.90 15.33
CA THR A 237 -0.45 10.34 14.36
C THR A 237 -0.09 11.73 13.81
N ARG A 238 -0.30 11.95 12.52
CA ARG A 238 -0.28 13.29 11.92
C ARG A 238 -1.62 13.99 12.16
N ASP A 239 -1.88 14.36 13.42
CA ASP A 239 -3.21 14.84 13.86
C ASP A 239 -3.73 16.03 13.07
N ASN A 240 -2.87 16.96 12.64
CA ASN A 240 -3.30 18.11 11.84
C ASN A 240 -3.90 17.67 10.49
N THR A 241 -3.26 16.69 9.83
CA THR A 241 -3.77 16.09 8.59
C THR A 241 -5.06 15.31 8.85
N LEU A 242 -5.10 14.51 9.92
CA LEU A 242 -6.29 13.75 10.30
C LEU A 242 -7.48 14.68 10.55
N ILE A 243 -7.30 15.76 11.31
CA ILE A 243 -8.33 16.78 11.57
C ILE A 243 -8.78 17.42 10.25
N ARG A 244 -7.85 17.89 9.43
CA ARG A 244 -8.17 18.61 8.20
C ARG A 244 -9.02 17.76 7.26
N ILE A 245 -8.64 16.49 7.04
CA ILE A 245 -9.39 15.60 6.15
C ILE A 245 -10.75 15.24 6.76
N MET A 246 -10.79 14.83 8.03
CA MET A 246 -12.04 14.41 8.67
C MET A 246 -13.06 15.56 8.76
N VAL A 247 -12.62 16.81 8.84
CA VAL A 247 -13.49 18.00 8.80
C VAL A 247 -13.88 18.36 7.36
N SER A 248 -12.91 18.51 6.45
CA SER A 248 -13.17 19.02 5.10
C SER A 248 -13.99 18.03 4.24
N ARG A 249 -13.92 16.73 4.53
CA ARG A 249 -14.61 15.69 3.75
C ARG A 249 -15.89 15.18 4.40
N SER A 250 -16.22 15.59 5.63
CA SER A 250 -17.37 15.04 6.39
C SER A 250 -18.72 15.24 5.71
N GLU A 251 -18.87 16.29 4.89
CA GLU A 251 -20.11 16.63 4.17
C GLU A 251 -19.95 16.52 2.65
N LEU A 252 -18.92 15.80 2.17
CA LEU A 252 -18.65 15.61 0.74
C LEU A 252 -18.70 14.13 0.35
N ASP A 253 -17.72 13.34 0.79
CA ASP A 253 -17.44 11.99 0.28
C ASP A 253 -16.88 11.05 1.36
N MET A 254 -17.09 11.36 2.64
CA MET A 254 -16.61 10.54 3.76
C MET A 254 -17.06 9.07 3.68
N LEU A 255 -18.24 8.80 3.11
CA LEU A 255 -18.71 7.42 2.90
C LEU A 255 -17.87 6.69 1.86
N ASP A 256 -17.65 7.28 0.68
CA ASP A 256 -16.78 6.71 -0.36
C ASP A 256 -15.36 6.49 0.15
N ILE A 257 -14.81 7.47 0.90
CA ILE A 257 -13.49 7.36 1.53
C ILE A 257 -13.42 6.10 2.41
N ARG A 258 -14.43 5.84 3.25
CA ARG A 258 -14.45 4.68 4.15
C ARG A 258 -14.51 3.36 3.39
N GLU A 259 -15.30 3.31 2.33
CA GLU A 259 -15.44 2.12 1.51
C GLU A 259 -14.16 1.80 0.74
N ILE A 260 -13.51 2.80 0.16
CA ILE A 260 -12.22 2.61 -0.51
C ILE A 260 -11.14 2.24 0.53
N PHE A 261 -11.18 2.86 1.72
CA PHE A 261 -10.23 2.56 2.80
C PHE A 261 -10.27 1.09 3.20
N ARG A 262 -11.46 0.50 3.41
CA ARG A 262 -11.59 -0.92 3.80
C ARG A 262 -11.18 -1.89 2.69
N THR A 263 -11.26 -1.48 1.42
CA THR A 263 -10.82 -2.29 0.27
C THR A 263 -9.30 -2.27 0.09
N LYS A 264 -8.65 -1.16 0.43
CA LYS A 264 -7.19 -0.98 0.27
C LYS A 264 -6.39 -1.36 1.51
N TYR A 265 -7.01 -1.31 2.69
CA TYR A 265 -6.34 -1.53 3.97
C TYR A 265 -7.06 -2.57 4.81
N GLU A 266 -6.30 -3.32 5.60
CA GLU A 266 -6.82 -4.46 6.38
C GLU A 266 -7.71 -4.05 7.56
N LYS A 267 -7.74 -2.77 7.91
CA LYS A 267 -8.56 -2.21 8.99
C LYS A 267 -9.48 -1.17 8.40
N SER A 268 -10.68 -1.05 8.95
CA SER A 268 -11.58 0.07 8.65
C SER A 268 -10.94 1.41 9.07
N LEU A 269 -11.37 2.50 8.44
CA LEU A 269 -10.98 3.85 8.85
C LEU A 269 -11.34 4.09 10.32
N TYR A 270 -12.53 3.65 10.73
CA TYR A 270 -13.02 3.75 12.10
C TYR A 270 -12.11 3.02 13.09
N SER A 271 -11.75 1.77 12.81
CA SER A 271 -10.86 0.97 13.67
C SER A 271 -9.47 1.60 13.77
N MET A 272 -8.94 2.16 12.68
CA MET A 272 -7.65 2.84 12.70
C MET A 272 -7.70 4.10 13.56
N ILE A 273 -8.72 4.96 13.40
CA ILE A 273 -8.95 6.14 14.26
C ILE A 273 -9.10 5.73 15.73
N LYS A 274 -9.89 4.69 16.01
CA LYS A 274 -10.20 4.23 17.37
C LYS A 274 -8.96 3.80 18.15
N ASN A 275 -8.02 3.16 17.45
CA ASN A 275 -6.78 2.64 18.01
C ASN A 275 -5.67 3.70 18.10
N ASP A 276 -5.68 4.70 17.22
CA ASP A 276 -4.60 5.69 17.13
C ASP A 276 -4.91 6.99 17.89
N THR A 277 -6.15 7.15 18.39
CA THR A 277 -6.58 8.36 19.10
C THR A 277 -7.24 8.06 20.45
N SER A 278 -7.38 9.07 21.31
CA SER A 278 -7.95 8.95 22.66
C SER A 278 -8.83 10.16 23.03
N GLY A 279 -9.54 10.04 24.17
CA GLY A 279 -10.39 11.11 24.72
C GLY A 279 -11.54 11.56 23.83
N GLU A 280 -12.01 12.79 24.04
CA GLU A 280 -13.10 13.41 23.28
C GLU A 280 -12.69 13.72 21.84
N TYR A 281 -11.39 13.91 21.60
CA TYR A 281 -10.81 14.00 20.25
C TYR A 281 -11.14 12.75 19.43
N LYS A 282 -10.88 11.55 19.97
CA LYS A 282 -11.29 10.29 19.35
C LYS A 282 -12.78 10.24 19.09
N LYS A 283 -13.60 10.50 20.10
CA LYS A 283 -15.07 10.40 19.98
C LYS A 283 -15.61 11.27 18.86
N THR A 284 -15.07 12.48 18.74
CA THR A 284 -15.44 13.43 17.68
C THR A 284 -15.03 12.89 16.30
N LEU A 285 -13.79 12.41 16.13
CA LEU A 285 -13.35 11.82 14.86
C LEU A 285 -14.16 10.59 14.46
N LEU A 286 -14.50 9.73 15.42
CA LEU A 286 -15.35 8.56 15.17
C LEU A 286 -16.75 8.99 14.73
N LYS A 287 -17.33 10.04 15.31
CA LYS A 287 -18.61 10.58 14.84
C LYS A 287 -18.54 11.16 13.42
N LEU A 288 -17.45 11.85 13.08
CA LEU A 288 -17.23 12.35 11.71
C LEU A 288 -17.01 11.21 10.72
N CYS A 289 -16.35 10.13 11.16
CA CYS A 289 -16.17 8.93 10.37
C CYS A 289 -17.51 8.19 10.17
N GLY A 290 -18.34 8.07 11.20
CA GLY A 290 -19.49 7.17 11.21
C GLY A 290 -19.22 5.90 12.00
N GLY A 291 -19.59 4.73 11.46
CA GLY A 291 -19.47 3.43 12.13
C GLY A 291 -18.21 2.62 11.80
N ASP A 292 -17.98 1.57 12.58
CA ASP A 292 -17.18 0.42 12.13
C ASP A 292 -18.12 -0.34 11.18
N ASP A 293 -17.96 -0.22 9.86
CA ASP A 293 -18.87 -0.83 8.88
C ASP A 293 -18.70 -2.36 8.83
N ASP A 294 -18.78 -3.05 9.96
CA ASP A 294 -18.84 -4.51 10.08
C ASP A 294 -20.11 -5.08 9.41
N ALA A 295 -21.07 -4.22 9.07
CA ALA A 295 -22.24 -4.50 8.25
C ALA A 295 -22.18 -3.83 6.87
N ALA A 296 -20.99 -3.80 6.24
CA ALA A 296 -20.79 -3.29 4.89
C ALA A 296 -21.82 -3.89 3.92
N GLY A 297 -22.73 -3.03 3.45
CA GLY A 297 -23.55 -3.32 2.28
C GLY A 297 -22.71 -3.27 1.00
N GLN A 298 -23.40 -3.33 -0.14
CA GLN A 298 -22.81 -3.20 -1.47
C GLN A 298 -22.02 -1.89 -1.61
N PHE A 299 -20.94 -1.90 -2.40
CA PHE A 299 -20.18 -0.70 -2.74
C PHE A 299 -21.06 0.39 -3.35
N PHE A 300 -20.78 1.64 -2.97
CA PHE A 300 -21.18 2.81 -3.76
C PHE A 300 -20.42 2.84 -5.10
N PRO A 301 -20.95 3.53 -6.12
CA PRO A 301 -20.37 3.54 -7.47
C PRO A 301 -18.88 3.90 -7.52
N GLU A 302 -18.43 4.87 -6.73
CA GLU A 302 -17.02 5.29 -6.71
C GLU A 302 -16.10 4.19 -6.16
N ALA A 303 -16.47 3.55 -5.04
CA ALA A 303 -15.70 2.47 -4.45
C ALA A 303 -15.66 1.23 -5.35
N ALA A 304 -16.78 0.91 -6.02
CA ALA A 304 -16.84 -0.17 -7.00
C ALA A 304 -15.92 0.10 -8.19
N GLN A 305 -15.92 1.34 -8.71
CA GLN A 305 -15.03 1.74 -9.80
C GLN A 305 -13.56 1.62 -9.41
N VAL A 306 -13.17 2.12 -8.24
CA VAL A 306 -11.79 1.99 -7.73
C VAL A 306 -11.40 0.51 -7.59
N ALA A 307 -12.27 -0.31 -6.98
CA ALA A 307 -12.02 -1.75 -6.82
C ALA A 307 -11.83 -2.44 -8.19
N TYR A 308 -12.69 -2.14 -9.16
CA TYR A 308 -12.59 -2.68 -10.52
C TYR A 308 -11.28 -2.27 -11.20
N GLN A 309 -10.92 -0.99 -11.11
CA GLN A 309 -9.70 -0.43 -11.72
C GLN A 309 -8.42 -1.02 -11.11
N MET A 310 -8.42 -1.37 -9.81
CA MET A 310 -7.30 -2.09 -9.21
C MET A 310 -7.05 -3.45 -9.88
N TRP A 311 -8.12 -4.16 -10.26
CA TRP A 311 -8.01 -5.44 -10.96
C TRP A 311 -7.68 -5.26 -12.44
N GLU A 312 -8.20 -4.23 -13.08
CA GLU A 312 -7.85 -3.87 -14.46
C GLU A 312 -6.35 -3.55 -14.56
N LEU A 313 -5.83 -2.67 -13.70
CA LEU A 313 -4.42 -2.35 -13.63
C LEU A 313 -3.56 -3.60 -13.41
N SER A 314 -3.97 -4.48 -12.49
CA SER A 314 -3.30 -5.77 -12.25
C SER A 314 -3.27 -6.68 -13.48
N ALA A 315 -4.31 -6.63 -14.32
CA ALA A 315 -4.45 -7.48 -15.49
C ALA A 315 -3.66 -6.98 -16.69
N VAL A 316 -3.60 -5.66 -16.92
CA VAL A 316 -3.05 -5.09 -18.16
C VAL A 316 -1.66 -4.46 -17.98
N ALA A 317 -1.25 -4.10 -16.75
CA ALA A 317 0.04 -3.45 -16.54
C ALA A 317 1.22 -4.38 -16.83
N ARG A 318 2.12 -3.92 -17.69
CA ARG A 318 3.41 -4.56 -17.98
C ARG A 318 4.41 -4.18 -16.90
N VAL A 319 4.47 -5.01 -15.86
CA VAL A 319 5.42 -4.83 -14.75
C VAL A 319 6.68 -5.65 -15.02
N GLU A 320 7.83 -4.95 -15.13
CA GLU A 320 9.13 -5.60 -15.14
C GLU A 320 9.54 -5.93 -13.70
N LEU A 321 9.71 -7.23 -13.39
CA LEU A 321 10.15 -7.70 -12.08
C LEU A 321 11.67 -7.65 -12.00
N LYS A 322 12.20 -6.96 -10.98
CA LYS A 322 13.63 -6.77 -10.77
C LYS A 322 14.03 -7.10 -9.33
N GLY A 323 15.02 -7.96 -9.19
CA GLY A 323 15.77 -8.14 -7.95
C GLY A 323 16.69 -6.96 -7.65
N THR A 324 17.15 -6.89 -6.41
CA THR A 324 18.16 -5.92 -5.93
C THR A 324 19.57 -6.50 -6.01
N VAL A 325 19.71 -7.83 -5.92
CA VAL A 325 20.98 -8.54 -6.11
C VAL A 325 21.14 -8.92 -7.58
N ARG A 326 22.31 -8.65 -8.16
CA ARG A 326 22.66 -8.99 -9.55
C ARG A 326 23.99 -9.76 -9.59
N PRO A 327 24.24 -10.56 -10.64
CA PRO A 327 25.55 -11.18 -10.82
C PRO A 327 26.66 -10.12 -10.83
N ALA A 328 27.73 -10.33 -10.07
CA ALA A 328 28.91 -9.48 -10.12
C ALA A 328 29.65 -9.65 -11.45
N ASN A 329 30.07 -8.54 -12.08
CA ASN A 329 30.68 -8.54 -13.41
C ASN A 329 32.06 -9.21 -13.44
N ASP A 330 32.96 -8.87 -12.52
CA ASP A 330 34.32 -9.41 -12.44
C ASP A 330 34.41 -10.59 -11.47
N PHE A 331 33.44 -11.51 -11.58
CA PHE A 331 33.31 -12.61 -10.64
C PHE A 331 34.47 -13.60 -10.71
N ASN A 332 35.19 -13.74 -9.60
CA ASN A 332 36.28 -14.68 -9.42
C ASN A 332 36.02 -15.58 -8.20
N PRO A 333 35.52 -16.82 -8.40
CA PRO A 333 35.19 -17.70 -7.30
C PRO A 333 36.41 -18.13 -6.49
N ASP A 334 37.61 -18.19 -7.09
CA ASP A 334 38.86 -18.49 -6.39
C ASP A 334 39.21 -17.40 -5.38
N ALA A 335 39.07 -16.13 -5.79
CA ALA A 335 39.33 -14.97 -4.95
C ALA A 335 38.31 -14.90 -3.81
N ASP A 336 37.02 -15.03 -4.13
CA ASP A 336 35.94 -15.01 -3.13
C ASP A 336 36.09 -16.17 -2.12
N ALA A 337 36.37 -17.39 -2.59
CA ALA A 337 36.58 -18.55 -1.71
C ALA A 337 37.79 -18.35 -0.77
N LYS A 338 38.90 -17.79 -1.26
CA LYS A 338 40.08 -17.48 -0.45
C LYS A 338 39.80 -16.38 0.58
N ALA A 339 39.08 -15.33 0.17
CA ALA A 339 38.69 -14.23 1.05
C ALA A 339 37.77 -14.72 2.17
N LEU A 340 36.72 -15.49 1.84
CA LEU A 340 35.84 -16.11 2.84
C LEU A 340 36.61 -17.03 3.78
N ARG A 341 37.53 -17.86 3.27
CA ARG A 341 38.36 -18.72 4.13
C ARG A 341 39.21 -17.89 5.09
N LYS A 342 39.80 -16.79 4.61
CA LYS A 342 40.62 -15.89 5.41
C LYS A 342 39.79 -15.19 6.50
N ALA A 343 38.59 -14.72 6.15
CA ALA A 343 37.66 -14.07 7.06
C ALA A 343 37.23 -14.99 8.23
N MET A 344 37.21 -16.29 7.98
CA MET A 344 36.89 -17.35 8.94
C MET A 344 38.13 -18.04 9.55
N LYS A 345 39.34 -17.50 9.36
CA LYS A 345 40.58 -18.14 9.82
C LYS A 345 41.14 -17.45 11.05
N GLY A 346 41.08 -18.11 12.19
CA GLY A 346 41.81 -17.71 13.39
C GLY A 346 40.89 -17.61 14.60
N LEU A 347 41.26 -16.77 15.55
CA LEU A 347 40.39 -16.42 16.67
C LEU A 347 39.60 -15.17 16.28
N GLY A 348 38.27 -15.31 16.18
CA GLY A 348 37.37 -14.28 15.67
C GLY A 348 37.00 -14.48 14.20
N THR A 349 35.97 -13.76 13.78
CA THR A 349 35.39 -13.78 12.43
C THR A 349 35.44 -12.37 11.86
N ASP A 350 35.65 -12.23 10.55
CA ASP A 350 35.50 -10.97 9.82
C ASP A 350 34.14 -10.98 9.12
N GLU A 351 33.10 -10.57 9.85
CA GLU A 351 31.72 -10.52 9.37
C GLU A 351 31.57 -9.58 8.17
N ASP A 352 32.29 -8.45 8.14
CA ASP A 352 32.21 -7.46 7.07
C ASP A 352 32.60 -8.09 5.72
N THR A 353 33.74 -8.80 5.65
CA THR A 353 34.14 -9.51 4.43
C THR A 353 33.12 -10.58 4.01
N ILE A 354 32.54 -11.31 4.97
CA ILE A 354 31.52 -12.34 4.70
C ILE A 354 30.26 -11.69 4.11
N ILE A 355 29.79 -10.61 4.72
CA ILE A 355 28.60 -9.87 4.30
C ILE A 355 28.82 -9.27 2.92
N ASP A 356 29.91 -8.54 2.71
CA ASP A 356 30.21 -7.85 1.46
C ASP A 356 30.27 -8.82 0.29
N ILE A 357 30.93 -9.97 0.45
CA ILE A 357 31.00 -10.97 -0.63
C ILE A 357 29.63 -11.61 -0.85
N ILE A 358 28.99 -12.12 0.19
CA ILE A 358 27.79 -12.97 0.00
C ILE A 358 26.59 -12.14 -0.48
N THR A 359 26.41 -10.92 0.03
CA THR A 359 25.27 -10.08 -0.35
C THR A 359 25.39 -9.51 -1.77
N HIS A 360 26.61 -9.39 -2.32
CA HIS A 360 26.88 -8.84 -3.67
C HIS A 360 27.22 -9.92 -4.72
N ARG A 361 26.77 -11.15 -4.52
CA ARG A 361 26.89 -12.24 -5.51
C ARG A 361 25.53 -12.87 -5.73
N SER A 362 25.19 -13.17 -6.98
CA SER A 362 23.95 -13.89 -7.27
C SER A 362 23.99 -15.31 -6.68
N ASN A 363 22.83 -15.93 -6.50
CA ASN A 363 22.76 -17.28 -5.94
C ASN A 363 23.60 -18.29 -6.77
N ALA A 364 23.55 -18.18 -8.09
CA ALA A 364 24.37 -18.99 -8.99
C ALA A 364 25.87 -18.82 -8.71
N GLN A 365 26.33 -17.58 -8.52
CA GLN A 365 27.72 -17.29 -8.16
C GLN A 365 28.06 -17.85 -6.76
N ARG A 366 27.15 -17.73 -5.78
CA ARG A 366 27.32 -18.34 -4.45
C ARG A 366 27.47 -19.86 -4.53
N GLN A 367 26.74 -20.55 -5.41
CA GLN A 367 26.93 -21.99 -5.62
C GLN A 367 28.32 -22.32 -6.19
N GLN A 368 28.83 -21.51 -7.12
CA GLN A 368 30.19 -21.67 -7.66
C GLN A 368 31.27 -21.41 -6.60
N ILE A 369 31.06 -20.43 -5.72
CA ILE A 369 31.93 -20.18 -4.56
C ILE A 369 31.95 -21.42 -3.64
N ARG A 370 30.80 -22.02 -3.34
CA ARG A 370 30.72 -23.24 -2.50
C ARG A 370 31.54 -24.39 -3.08
N GLN A 371 31.42 -24.64 -4.38
CA GLN A 371 32.16 -25.70 -5.06
C GLN A 371 33.67 -25.42 -5.04
N THR A 372 34.07 -24.18 -5.34
CA THR A 372 35.47 -23.75 -5.38
C THR A 372 36.12 -23.80 -3.99
N PHE A 373 35.40 -23.36 -2.95
CA PHE A 373 35.84 -23.45 -1.56
C PHE A 373 36.10 -24.91 -1.14
N LYS A 374 35.18 -25.82 -1.48
CA LYS A 374 35.34 -27.25 -1.20
C LYS A 374 36.52 -27.85 -1.95
N SER A 375 36.73 -27.46 -3.21
CA SER A 375 37.88 -27.92 -4.01
C SER A 375 39.22 -27.44 -3.42
N HIS A 376 39.32 -26.18 -3.03
CA HIS A 376 40.57 -25.60 -2.51
C HIS A 376 40.95 -26.07 -1.12
N PHE A 377 39.96 -26.23 -0.23
CA PHE A 377 40.22 -26.43 1.19
C PHE A 377 39.79 -27.80 1.71
N GLY A 378 39.08 -28.59 0.91
CA GLY A 378 38.52 -29.88 1.35
C GLY A 378 37.45 -29.75 2.43
N ARG A 379 36.89 -28.55 2.62
CA ARG A 379 35.93 -28.19 3.69
C ARG A 379 34.62 -27.73 3.08
N ASP A 380 33.52 -27.91 3.82
CA ASP A 380 32.22 -27.41 3.40
C ASP A 380 31.99 -25.97 3.90
N LEU A 381 31.78 -25.04 2.95
CA LEU A 381 31.60 -23.63 3.26
C LEU A 381 30.37 -23.37 4.14
N MET A 382 29.28 -24.13 3.97
CA MET A 382 28.08 -23.96 4.79
C MET A 382 28.34 -24.35 6.25
N THR A 383 29.13 -25.39 6.47
CA THR A 383 29.56 -25.85 7.79
C THR A 383 30.46 -24.83 8.46
N ASP A 384 31.44 -24.30 7.74
CA ASP A 384 32.34 -23.25 8.26
C ASP A 384 31.55 -21.97 8.58
N LEU A 385 30.70 -21.46 7.68
CA LEU A 385 29.87 -20.28 7.98
C LEU A 385 28.99 -20.51 9.22
N LYS A 386 28.39 -21.70 9.36
CA LYS A 386 27.53 -22.02 10.51
C LYS A 386 28.30 -22.04 11.84
N SER A 387 29.60 -22.30 11.85
CA SER A 387 30.42 -22.25 13.07
C SER A 387 30.94 -20.86 13.40
N GLU A 388 31.17 -20.02 12.38
CA GLU A 388 31.85 -18.73 12.54
C GLU A 388 30.89 -17.54 12.77
N ILE A 389 29.65 -17.63 12.29
CA ILE A 389 28.62 -16.60 12.52
C ILE A 389 27.40 -17.19 13.24
N SER A 390 26.69 -16.36 14.00
CA SER A 390 25.54 -16.76 14.80
C SER A 390 24.33 -15.82 14.66
N GLY A 391 23.23 -16.13 15.36
CA GLY A 391 22.04 -15.28 15.41
C GLY A 391 21.33 -15.10 14.06
N ASP A 392 20.74 -13.93 13.88
CA ASP A 392 19.97 -13.58 12.67
C ASP A 392 20.86 -13.36 11.45
N LEU A 393 22.10 -12.88 11.65
CA LEU A 393 23.11 -12.82 10.59
C LEU A 393 23.36 -14.22 10.01
N ALA A 394 23.61 -15.23 10.85
CA ALA A 394 23.81 -16.60 10.37
C ALA A 394 22.59 -17.13 9.62
N ARG A 395 21.38 -16.81 10.09
CA ARG A 395 20.14 -17.22 9.39
C ARG A 395 20.07 -16.61 7.99
N LEU A 396 20.40 -15.33 7.87
CA LEU A 396 20.39 -14.58 6.61
C LEU A 396 21.46 -15.10 5.64
N ILE A 397 22.72 -15.13 6.07
CA ILE A 397 23.87 -15.54 5.25
C ILE A 397 23.72 -16.99 4.80
N LEU A 398 23.40 -17.91 5.71
CA LEU A 398 23.15 -19.31 5.32
C LEU A 398 21.93 -19.43 4.42
N GLY A 399 20.94 -18.55 4.55
CA GLY A 399 19.80 -18.49 3.65
C GLY A 399 20.20 -18.12 2.22
N LEU A 400 20.99 -17.05 2.05
CA LEU A 400 21.49 -16.59 0.75
C LEU A 400 22.35 -17.64 0.02
N MET A 401 23.06 -18.48 0.77
CA MET A 401 23.94 -19.52 0.23
C MET A 401 23.20 -20.78 -0.23
N MET A 402 21.93 -20.96 0.15
CA MET A 402 21.12 -22.10 -0.29
C MET A 402 20.53 -21.85 -1.69
N PRO A 403 20.48 -22.87 -2.57
CA PRO A 403 19.72 -22.74 -3.81
C PRO A 403 18.23 -22.42 -3.50
N PRO A 404 17.52 -21.66 -4.35
CA PRO A 404 16.19 -21.14 -4.02
C PRO A 404 15.17 -22.21 -3.58
N ALA A 405 15.08 -23.32 -4.33
CA ALA A 405 14.16 -24.41 -4.02
C ALA A 405 14.46 -25.09 -2.67
N HIS A 406 15.74 -25.30 -2.35
CA HIS A 406 16.16 -25.85 -1.05
C HIS A 406 15.92 -24.87 0.10
N TYR A 407 16.07 -23.56 -0.15
CA TYR A 407 15.76 -22.55 0.86
C TYR A 407 14.28 -22.62 1.25
N ASP A 408 13.37 -22.61 0.27
CA ASP A 408 11.94 -22.70 0.49
C ASP A 408 11.54 -24.05 1.11
N ALA A 409 12.10 -25.17 0.64
CA ALA A 409 11.89 -26.48 1.25
C ALA A 409 12.28 -26.48 2.74
N LYS A 410 13.40 -25.85 3.10
CA LYS A 410 13.81 -25.68 4.50
C LYS A 410 12.89 -24.78 5.30
N GLN A 411 12.36 -23.70 4.72
CA GLN A 411 11.38 -22.86 5.42
C GLN A 411 10.07 -23.62 5.68
N LEU A 412 9.58 -24.37 4.69
CA LEU A 412 8.41 -25.24 4.83
C LEU A 412 8.64 -26.32 5.90
N LYS A 413 9.80 -26.99 5.88
CA LYS A 413 10.15 -27.99 6.89
C LYS A 413 10.16 -27.39 8.29
N LYS A 414 10.74 -26.20 8.47
CA LYS A 414 10.76 -25.50 9.76
C LYS A 414 9.38 -25.06 10.23
N ALA A 415 8.50 -24.68 9.30
CA ALA A 415 7.14 -24.31 9.62
C ALA A 415 6.29 -25.49 10.12
N MET A 416 6.68 -26.72 9.78
CA MET A 416 6.05 -27.96 10.21
C MET A 416 6.88 -28.73 11.25
N GLU A 417 7.92 -28.10 11.82
CA GLU A 417 8.82 -28.77 12.76
C GLU A 417 8.61 -28.27 14.18
N GLY A 418 8.32 -29.22 15.07
CA GLY A 418 8.14 -28.95 16.50
C GLY A 418 6.69 -29.03 16.91
N ALA A 419 6.35 -28.36 18.01
CA ALA A 419 4.97 -28.30 18.48
C ALA A 419 4.24 -27.13 17.83
N GLY A 420 3.09 -27.41 17.21
CA GLY A 420 2.33 -26.44 16.43
C GLY A 420 2.87 -26.26 15.01
N THR A 421 2.19 -25.42 14.25
CA THR A 421 2.49 -25.12 12.85
C THR A 421 2.72 -23.62 12.71
N ASP A 422 3.59 -23.20 11.79
CA ASP A 422 3.69 -21.80 11.35
C ASP A 422 2.88 -21.61 10.07
N GLU A 423 1.57 -21.45 10.23
CA GLU A 423 0.61 -21.33 9.12
C GLU A 423 0.93 -20.13 8.23
N LYS A 424 1.44 -19.04 8.80
CA LYS A 424 1.81 -17.83 8.06
C LYS A 424 2.93 -18.09 7.06
N THR A 425 3.93 -18.88 7.42
CA THR A 425 5.02 -19.27 6.54
C THR A 425 4.54 -20.24 5.45
N LEU A 426 3.69 -21.21 5.80
CA LEU A 426 3.10 -22.14 4.82
C LEU A 426 2.27 -21.40 3.76
N ILE A 427 1.38 -20.50 4.21
CA ILE A 427 0.55 -19.67 3.34
C ILE A 427 1.42 -18.76 2.46
N GLU A 428 2.45 -18.12 3.04
CA GLU A 428 3.34 -17.23 2.28
C GLU A 428 3.96 -17.93 1.08
N ILE A 429 4.53 -19.12 1.29
CA ILE A 429 5.28 -19.83 0.27
C ILE A 429 4.30 -20.41 -0.75
N LEU A 430 3.31 -21.18 -0.30
CA LEU A 430 2.45 -21.94 -1.21
C LEU A 430 1.48 -21.05 -2.01
N ALA A 431 1.09 -19.88 -1.51
CA ALA A 431 0.22 -18.95 -2.25
C ALA A 431 0.98 -18.04 -3.24
N THR A 432 2.32 -17.97 -3.16
CA THR A 432 3.12 -17.01 -3.96
C THR A 432 4.06 -17.65 -4.98
N ARG A 433 4.47 -18.90 -4.78
CA ARG A 433 5.37 -19.61 -5.71
C ARG A 433 4.61 -20.06 -6.96
N THR A 434 5.29 -19.99 -8.09
CA THR A 434 4.82 -20.48 -9.39
C THR A 434 4.88 -21.99 -9.46
N ASN A 435 4.22 -22.60 -10.46
CA ASN A 435 4.28 -24.05 -10.65
C ASN A 435 5.72 -24.58 -10.79
N ALA A 436 6.58 -23.87 -11.52
CA ALA A 436 7.97 -24.26 -11.69
C ALA A 436 8.73 -24.26 -10.36
N GLU A 437 8.54 -23.21 -9.55
CA GLU A 437 9.13 -23.11 -8.21
C GLU A 437 8.58 -24.21 -7.29
N ILE A 438 7.27 -24.47 -7.28
CA ILE A 438 6.65 -25.52 -6.45
C ILE A 438 7.17 -26.91 -6.81
N ARG A 439 7.30 -27.23 -8.11
CA ARG A 439 7.88 -28.52 -8.54
C ARG A 439 9.32 -28.67 -8.07
N ALA A 440 10.13 -27.62 -8.22
CA ALA A 440 11.51 -27.61 -7.72
C ALA A 440 11.57 -27.75 -6.19
N ILE A 441 10.65 -27.11 -5.45
CA ILE A 441 10.53 -27.25 -4.00
C ILE A 441 10.16 -28.69 -3.62
N ASN A 442 9.23 -29.32 -4.34
CA ASN A 442 8.84 -30.72 -4.07
C ASN A 442 10.03 -31.68 -4.24
N GLU A 443 10.84 -31.48 -5.28
CA GLU A 443 12.07 -32.25 -5.50
C GLU A 443 13.09 -32.00 -4.39
N ALA A 444 13.40 -30.74 -4.10
CA ALA A 444 14.35 -30.36 -3.05
C ALA A 444 13.91 -30.87 -1.67
N TYR A 445 12.63 -30.79 -1.33
CA TYR A 445 12.08 -31.27 -0.07
C TYR A 445 12.24 -32.80 0.06
N LYS A 446 11.96 -33.53 -1.02
CA LYS A 446 12.14 -34.99 -1.05
C LYS A 446 13.61 -35.39 -0.95
N GLU A 447 14.50 -34.64 -1.60
CA GLU A 447 15.95 -34.86 -1.51
C GLU A 447 16.45 -34.63 -0.08
N ASP A 448 16.13 -33.47 0.51
CA ASP A 448 16.66 -33.03 1.81
C ASP A 448 16.07 -33.80 3.00
N TYR A 449 14.81 -34.25 2.90
CA TYR A 449 14.06 -34.81 4.04
C TYR A 449 13.49 -36.21 3.82
N HIS A 450 13.72 -36.81 2.65
CA HIS A 450 13.29 -38.16 2.30
C HIS A 450 11.77 -38.41 2.51
N LYS A 451 10.97 -37.35 2.38
CA LYS A 451 9.51 -37.36 2.51
C LYS A 451 8.92 -36.42 1.46
N SER A 452 7.75 -36.72 0.91
CA SER A 452 7.09 -35.77 0.00
C SER A 452 6.57 -34.55 0.78
N LEU A 453 6.48 -33.39 0.12
CA LEU A 453 5.89 -32.20 0.74
C LEU A 453 4.41 -32.43 1.08
N GLU A 454 3.67 -33.13 0.21
CA GLU A 454 2.27 -33.49 0.45
C GLU A 454 2.09 -34.34 1.73
N ASP A 455 2.93 -35.36 1.92
CA ASP A 455 2.87 -36.20 3.13
C ASP A 455 3.26 -35.40 4.37
N ALA A 456 4.21 -34.46 4.24
CA ALA A 456 4.62 -33.58 5.33
C ALA A 456 3.45 -32.68 5.76
N LEU A 457 2.84 -31.98 4.80
CA LEU A 457 1.65 -31.15 5.03
C LEU A 457 0.49 -31.98 5.60
N SER A 458 0.30 -33.20 5.11
CA SER A 458 -0.76 -34.10 5.59
C SER A 458 -0.59 -34.53 7.04
N SER A 459 0.66 -34.63 7.50
CA SER A 459 1.00 -35.03 8.87
C SER A 459 0.85 -33.88 9.85
N ASP A 460 1.16 -32.65 9.43
CA ASP A 460 1.23 -31.48 10.30
C ASP A 460 -0.06 -30.65 10.31
N THR A 461 -0.84 -30.71 9.23
CA THR A 461 -2.06 -29.92 9.07
C THR A 461 -3.30 -30.81 8.89
N SER A 462 -4.49 -30.23 9.06
CA SER A 462 -5.75 -30.94 8.88
C SER A 462 -6.87 -30.04 8.31
N GLY A 463 -8.06 -30.62 8.11
CA GLY A 463 -9.25 -29.87 7.67
C GLY A 463 -9.13 -29.22 6.28
N HIS A 464 -9.86 -28.13 6.09
CA HIS A 464 -9.85 -27.35 4.84
C HIS A 464 -8.50 -26.69 4.58
N PHE A 465 -7.81 -26.25 5.63
CA PHE A 465 -6.49 -25.65 5.52
C PHE A 465 -5.50 -26.61 4.84
N ARG A 466 -5.42 -27.86 5.30
CA ARG A 466 -4.62 -28.90 4.64
C ARG A 466 -4.95 -29.06 3.16
N ARG A 467 -6.24 -29.10 2.81
CA ARG A 467 -6.68 -29.30 1.41
C ARG A 467 -6.21 -28.17 0.51
N ILE A 468 -6.29 -26.92 0.98
CA ILE A 468 -5.79 -25.74 0.26
C ILE A 468 -4.27 -25.85 0.07
N LEU A 469 -3.52 -26.11 1.14
CA LEU A 469 -2.05 -26.20 1.05
C LEU A 469 -1.59 -27.32 0.11
N ILE A 470 -2.21 -28.51 0.19
CA ILE A 470 -1.89 -29.63 -0.70
C ILE A 470 -2.21 -29.25 -2.15
N SER A 471 -3.38 -28.65 -2.41
CA SER A 471 -3.77 -28.22 -3.76
C SER A 471 -2.73 -27.27 -4.37
N LEU A 472 -2.28 -26.27 -3.62
CA LEU A 472 -1.22 -25.35 -4.05
C LEU A 472 0.14 -26.04 -4.23
N ALA A 473 0.49 -26.95 -3.31
CA ALA A 473 1.75 -27.69 -3.34
C ALA A 473 1.87 -28.69 -4.50
N THR A 474 0.78 -28.96 -5.23
CA THR A 474 0.86 -29.77 -6.46
C THR A 474 1.62 -29.08 -7.58
N GLY A 475 1.66 -27.74 -7.61
CA GLY A 475 2.28 -26.99 -8.71
C GLY A 475 1.61 -27.25 -10.06
N ASN A 476 0.29 -27.48 -10.07
CA ASN A 476 -0.53 -27.75 -11.25
C ASN A 476 -1.63 -26.70 -11.46
N ARG A 477 -1.37 -25.45 -11.09
CA ARG A 477 -2.25 -24.34 -11.45
C ARG A 477 -2.29 -24.18 -12.97
N GLU A 478 -3.44 -23.87 -13.53
CA GLU A 478 -3.59 -23.52 -14.94
C GLU A 478 -2.70 -22.31 -15.29
N GLU A 479 -2.06 -22.35 -16.46
CA GLU A 479 -1.18 -21.27 -16.96
C GLU A 479 -1.74 -20.59 -18.22
N GLY A 480 -2.98 -20.94 -18.59
CA GLY A 480 -3.67 -20.40 -19.76
C GLY A 480 -4.19 -18.96 -19.55
N GLY A 481 -4.67 -18.37 -20.64
CA GLY A 481 -5.30 -17.05 -20.64
C GLY A 481 -6.68 -17.05 -19.97
N GLU A 482 -7.32 -15.88 -19.95
CA GLU A 482 -8.68 -15.73 -19.43
C GLU A 482 -9.75 -16.32 -20.37
N ASN A 483 -10.91 -16.62 -19.80
CA ASN A 483 -12.10 -17.05 -20.51
C ASN A 483 -13.31 -16.36 -19.86
N LEU A 484 -14.00 -15.50 -20.60
CA LEU A 484 -15.02 -14.62 -20.02
C LEU A 484 -16.23 -15.41 -19.48
N ASP A 485 -16.70 -16.43 -20.19
CA ASP A 485 -17.88 -17.18 -19.79
C ASP A 485 -17.59 -17.99 -18.52
N GLN A 486 -16.44 -18.70 -18.49
CA GLN A 486 -16.02 -19.41 -17.29
C GLN A 486 -15.74 -18.46 -16.13
N ALA A 487 -15.21 -17.25 -16.39
CA ALA A 487 -14.94 -16.28 -15.34
C ALA A 487 -16.23 -15.80 -14.65
N ARG A 488 -17.32 -15.66 -15.41
CA ARG A 488 -18.65 -15.33 -14.86
C ARG A 488 -19.22 -16.47 -14.02
N GLU A 489 -19.06 -17.71 -14.46
CA GLU A 489 -19.47 -18.88 -13.68
C GLU A 489 -18.68 -18.99 -12.37
N ASP A 490 -17.36 -18.80 -12.44
CA ASP A 490 -16.48 -18.85 -11.27
C ASP A 490 -16.78 -17.67 -10.30
N ALA A 491 -17.13 -16.49 -10.83
CA ALA A 491 -17.59 -15.36 -10.02
C ALA A 491 -18.94 -15.63 -9.35
N GLN A 492 -19.85 -16.29 -10.05
CA GLN A 492 -21.14 -16.72 -9.49
C GLN A 492 -20.95 -17.70 -8.32
N VAL A 493 -20.02 -18.66 -8.44
CA VAL A 493 -19.67 -19.57 -7.33
C VAL A 493 -19.18 -18.81 -6.11
N ALA A 494 -18.32 -17.80 -6.31
CA ALA A 494 -17.85 -16.95 -5.22
C ALA A 494 -19.00 -16.17 -4.58
N ALA A 495 -19.94 -15.64 -5.37
CA ALA A 495 -21.09 -14.89 -4.87
C ALA A 495 -22.03 -15.76 -4.01
N GLU A 496 -22.25 -17.02 -4.41
CA GLU A 496 -23.10 -17.98 -3.68
C GLU A 496 -22.47 -18.41 -2.35
N ILE A 497 -21.16 -18.70 -2.33
CA ILE A 497 -20.45 -19.16 -1.12
C ILE A 497 -20.29 -18.08 -0.09
N LEU A 498 -20.13 -16.86 -0.56
CA LEU A 498 -19.97 -15.72 0.30
C LEU A 498 -21.33 -15.12 0.72
N GLU A 499 -22.42 -15.88 0.52
CA GLU A 499 -23.79 -15.55 0.93
C GLU A 499 -24.26 -14.17 0.44
N ILE A 500 -23.74 -13.72 -0.72
CA ILE A 500 -24.15 -12.46 -1.38
C ILE A 500 -25.31 -12.69 -2.35
N ALA A 501 -25.46 -13.90 -2.88
CA ALA A 501 -26.57 -14.33 -3.73
C ALA A 501 -27.35 -15.47 -3.06
N ASP A 502 -28.65 -15.59 -3.36
CA ASP A 502 -29.49 -16.70 -2.88
C ASP A 502 -28.85 -18.04 -3.24
N THR A 503 -28.43 -18.80 -2.23
CA THR A 503 -27.96 -20.17 -2.44
C THR A 503 -29.18 -21.04 -2.70
N PRO A 504 -29.34 -21.66 -3.88
CA PRO A 504 -30.33 -22.72 -4.03
C PRO A 504 -30.03 -23.82 -2.99
N SER A 505 -31.02 -24.60 -2.59
CA SER A 505 -30.96 -25.62 -1.52
C SER A 505 -29.98 -26.80 -1.74
N GLY A 506 -28.94 -26.60 -2.55
CA GLY A 506 -27.86 -27.54 -2.83
C GLY A 506 -26.85 -27.69 -1.70
N ASP A 507 -25.95 -28.64 -1.91
CA ASP A 507 -24.93 -29.06 -0.94
C ASP A 507 -23.84 -27.99 -0.77
N LYS A 508 -23.85 -27.28 0.38
CA LYS A 508 -22.82 -26.27 0.76
C LYS A 508 -21.39 -26.82 0.66
N THR A 509 -21.20 -28.10 0.94
CA THR A 509 -19.88 -28.77 0.89
C THR A 509 -19.32 -28.87 -0.54
N SER A 510 -20.20 -29.05 -1.54
CA SER A 510 -19.84 -29.06 -2.96
C SER A 510 -19.39 -27.68 -3.43
N LEU A 511 -20.11 -26.64 -2.98
CA LEU A 511 -19.78 -25.25 -3.26
C LEU A 511 -18.38 -24.88 -2.71
N GLU A 512 -18.11 -25.14 -1.43
CA GLU A 512 -16.79 -24.89 -0.82
C GLU A 512 -15.63 -25.53 -1.61
N THR A 513 -15.85 -26.76 -2.13
CA THR A 513 -14.87 -27.47 -2.94
C THR A 513 -14.65 -26.78 -4.30
N ARG A 514 -15.71 -26.28 -4.92
CA ARG A 514 -15.62 -25.51 -6.18
C ARG A 514 -14.85 -24.21 -5.98
N PHE A 515 -15.13 -23.44 -4.93
CA PHE A 515 -14.39 -22.20 -4.65
C PHE A 515 -12.92 -22.42 -4.35
N MET A 516 -12.60 -23.47 -3.58
CA MET A 516 -11.22 -23.90 -3.39
C MET A 516 -10.56 -24.22 -4.74
N THR A 517 -11.25 -24.95 -5.61
CA THR A 517 -10.73 -25.28 -6.94
C THR A 517 -10.48 -24.02 -7.75
N VAL A 518 -11.42 -23.07 -7.78
CA VAL A 518 -11.26 -21.79 -8.48
C VAL A 518 -9.99 -21.06 -8.00
N LEU A 519 -9.86 -20.80 -6.70
CA LEU A 519 -8.73 -20.02 -6.17
C LEU A 519 -7.39 -20.78 -6.25
N CYS A 520 -7.37 -22.09 -6.06
CA CYS A 520 -6.12 -22.85 -6.04
C CYS A 520 -5.64 -23.28 -7.43
N THR A 521 -6.53 -23.44 -8.42
CA THR A 521 -6.18 -24.05 -9.71
C THR A 521 -6.32 -23.12 -10.92
N ARG A 522 -7.18 -22.10 -10.90
CA ARG A 522 -7.30 -21.18 -12.05
C ARG A 522 -6.04 -20.35 -12.26
N SER A 523 -5.78 -19.98 -13.51
CA SER A 523 -4.65 -19.12 -13.85
C SER A 523 -4.81 -17.73 -13.24
N TYR A 524 -3.69 -17.04 -12.98
CA TYR A 524 -3.74 -15.68 -12.45
C TYR A 524 -4.45 -14.70 -13.40
N PRO A 525 -4.20 -14.71 -14.74
CA PRO A 525 -4.99 -13.91 -15.67
C PRO A 525 -6.49 -14.18 -15.54
N HIS A 526 -6.90 -15.46 -15.50
CA HIS A 526 -8.30 -15.82 -15.34
C HIS A 526 -8.91 -15.32 -14.03
N LEU A 527 -8.20 -15.48 -12.89
CA LEU A 527 -8.68 -15.01 -11.59
C LEU A 527 -8.90 -13.50 -11.53
N ARG A 528 -8.05 -12.69 -12.19
CA ARG A 528 -8.30 -11.25 -12.29
C ARG A 528 -9.63 -10.96 -12.98
N ARG A 529 -9.93 -11.68 -14.07
CA ARG A 529 -11.21 -11.56 -14.77
C ARG A 529 -12.38 -12.03 -13.91
N VAL A 530 -12.23 -13.12 -13.15
CA VAL A 530 -13.23 -13.59 -12.17
C VAL A 530 -13.56 -12.49 -11.18
N PHE A 531 -12.55 -11.84 -10.60
CA PHE A 531 -12.79 -10.80 -9.58
C PHE A 531 -13.36 -9.50 -10.16
N GLN A 532 -13.03 -9.18 -11.41
CA GLN A 532 -13.69 -8.09 -12.14
C GLN A 532 -15.17 -8.36 -12.39
N GLU A 533 -15.53 -9.57 -12.84
CA GLU A 533 -16.93 -9.94 -13.01
C GLU A 533 -17.66 -10.04 -11.66
N PHE A 534 -16.99 -10.54 -10.61
CA PHE A 534 -17.54 -10.56 -9.25
C PHE A 534 -17.96 -9.16 -8.78
N ILE A 535 -17.12 -8.15 -8.98
CA ILE A 535 -17.46 -6.75 -8.65
C ILE A 535 -18.66 -6.28 -9.46
N LYS A 536 -18.67 -6.51 -10.78
CA LYS A 536 -19.79 -6.13 -11.66
C LYS A 536 -21.12 -6.79 -11.28
N MET A 537 -21.07 -8.05 -10.82
CA MET A 537 -22.25 -8.83 -10.48
C MET A 537 -22.80 -8.51 -9.10
N THR A 538 -21.92 -8.23 -8.13
CA THR A 538 -22.29 -8.19 -6.71
C THR A 538 -22.15 -6.81 -6.08
N ASN A 539 -21.37 -5.91 -6.69
CA ASN A 539 -20.87 -4.68 -6.07
C ASN A 539 -20.08 -4.93 -4.77
N TYR A 540 -19.40 -6.08 -4.62
CA TYR A 540 -18.46 -6.34 -3.52
C TYR A 540 -17.06 -6.65 -4.03
N ASP A 541 -16.06 -6.49 -3.17
CA ASP A 541 -14.69 -6.96 -3.41
C ASP A 541 -14.50 -8.34 -2.78
N VAL A 542 -13.93 -9.26 -3.54
CA VAL A 542 -13.76 -10.66 -3.13
C VAL A 542 -12.91 -10.79 -1.86
N GLU A 543 -11.87 -9.96 -1.68
CA GLU A 543 -10.99 -10.04 -0.53
C GLU A 543 -11.72 -9.61 0.74
N HIS A 544 -12.47 -8.50 0.66
CA HIS A 544 -13.31 -8.04 1.74
C HIS A 544 -14.34 -9.10 2.15
N THR A 545 -15.00 -9.69 1.17
CA THR A 545 -16.05 -10.67 1.44
C THR A 545 -15.48 -11.97 2.01
N ILE A 546 -14.34 -12.46 1.52
CA ILE A 546 -13.63 -13.59 2.16
C ILE A 546 -13.32 -13.27 3.62
N LYS A 547 -12.84 -12.06 3.93
CA LYS A 547 -12.52 -11.67 5.32
C LYS A 547 -13.73 -11.63 6.23
N LYS A 548 -14.90 -11.33 5.67
CA LYS A 548 -16.16 -11.24 6.41
C LYS A 548 -16.76 -12.63 6.67
N GLU A 549 -16.85 -13.45 5.63
CA GLU A 549 -17.59 -14.73 5.68
C GLU A 549 -16.70 -15.91 6.10
N MET A 550 -15.38 -15.77 6.04
CA MET A 550 -14.43 -16.81 6.41
C MET A 550 -13.54 -16.37 7.58
N SER A 551 -12.98 -17.34 8.30
CA SER A 551 -12.09 -17.07 9.43
C SER A 551 -10.88 -18.00 9.48
N GLY A 552 -9.93 -17.69 10.37
CA GLY A 552 -8.73 -18.49 10.60
C GLY A 552 -7.84 -18.65 9.36
N ASP A 553 -7.12 -19.77 9.30
CA ASP A 553 -6.10 -20.01 8.28
C ASP A 553 -6.68 -20.23 6.88
N VAL A 554 -7.94 -20.65 6.79
CA VAL A 554 -8.66 -20.77 5.51
C VAL A 554 -8.87 -19.38 4.89
N ARG A 555 -9.35 -18.42 5.67
CA ARG A 555 -9.47 -17.02 5.25
C ARG A 555 -8.10 -16.49 4.83
N ASP A 556 -7.09 -16.67 5.66
CA ASP A 556 -5.76 -16.10 5.43
C ASP A 556 -5.09 -16.71 4.19
N ALA A 557 -5.30 -18.00 3.90
CA ALA A 557 -4.81 -18.65 2.70
C ALA A 557 -5.47 -18.09 1.43
N PHE A 558 -6.80 -17.95 1.42
CA PHE A 558 -7.51 -17.39 0.26
C PHE A 558 -7.21 -15.91 0.04
N VAL A 559 -7.15 -15.11 1.10
CA VAL A 559 -6.71 -13.71 1.02
C VAL A 559 -5.30 -13.61 0.44
N ALA A 560 -4.37 -14.47 0.88
CA ALA A 560 -3.01 -14.47 0.33
C ALA A 560 -2.96 -14.83 -1.17
N ILE A 561 -3.79 -15.77 -1.62
CA ILE A 561 -3.92 -16.07 -3.06
C ILE A 561 -4.44 -14.84 -3.83
N VAL A 562 -5.53 -14.24 -3.35
CA VAL A 562 -6.14 -13.05 -3.98
C VAL A 562 -5.13 -11.90 -4.07
N GLN A 563 -4.42 -11.61 -2.97
CA GLN A 563 -3.39 -10.56 -2.93
C GLN A 563 -2.18 -10.88 -3.83
N SER A 564 -1.76 -12.15 -3.89
CA SER A 564 -0.68 -12.62 -4.77
C SER A 564 -1.03 -12.48 -6.26
N VAL A 565 -2.29 -12.72 -6.63
CA VAL A 565 -2.81 -12.47 -7.99
C VAL A 565 -2.87 -10.98 -8.29
N LYS A 566 -3.35 -10.17 -7.32
CA LYS A 566 -3.57 -8.73 -7.45
C LYS A 566 -2.26 -7.93 -7.60
N ASN A 567 -1.36 -8.04 -6.63
CA ASN A 567 -0.06 -7.38 -6.66
C ASN A 567 0.89 -8.11 -5.69
N LYS A 568 1.63 -9.09 -6.23
CA LYS A 568 2.59 -9.89 -5.46
C LYS A 568 3.70 -9.05 -4.80
N PRO A 569 4.32 -8.07 -5.47
CA PRO A 569 5.23 -7.14 -4.81
C PRO A 569 4.61 -6.42 -3.59
N LEU A 570 3.38 -5.92 -3.72
CA LEU A 570 2.68 -5.26 -2.63
C LEU A 570 2.36 -6.21 -1.46
N PHE A 571 1.99 -7.47 -1.76
CA PHE A 571 1.80 -8.50 -0.72
C PHE A 571 3.06 -8.68 0.14
N PHE A 572 4.24 -8.75 -0.48
CA PHE A 572 5.50 -8.86 0.26
C PHE A 572 5.87 -7.55 0.98
N ALA A 573 5.59 -6.39 0.40
CA ALA A 573 5.78 -5.10 1.06
C ALA A 573 4.95 -5.00 2.35
N ASP A 574 3.68 -5.43 2.30
CA ASP A 574 2.80 -5.46 3.46
C ASP A 574 3.31 -6.40 4.55
N LYS A 575 3.83 -7.57 4.17
CA LYS A 575 4.44 -8.52 5.12
C LYS A 575 5.73 -8.00 5.73
N LEU A 576 6.60 -7.35 4.95
CA LEU A 576 7.81 -6.70 5.48
C LEU A 576 7.44 -5.61 6.47
N TYR A 577 6.45 -4.77 6.15
CA TYR A 577 6.01 -3.72 7.07
C TYR A 577 5.48 -4.31 8.37
N LYS A 578 4.63 -5.34 8.30
CA LYS A 578 4.13 -6.03 9.51
C LYS A 578 5.24 -6.67 10.33
N SER A 579 6.28 -7.18 9.69
CA SER A 579 7.41 -7.80 10.39
C SER A 579 8.23 -6.80 11.22
N MET A 580 8.16 -5.51 10.88
CA MET A 580 8.85 -4.40 11.55
C MET A 580 7.87 -3.44 12.24
N LYS A 581 6.59 -3.79 12.37
CA LYS A 581 5.58 -2.91 12.94
C LYS A 581 5.31 -3.27 14.40
N GLY A 582 5.50 -2.29 15.28
CA GLY A 582 5.09 -2.39 16.69
C GLY A 582 6.30 -2.61 17.59
N ALA A 583 6.12 -3.38 18.65
CA ALA A 583 7.22 -3.70 19.56
C ALA A 583 7.96 -4.95 19.06
N GLY A 584 9.27 -4.80 18.83
CA GLY A 584 10.13 -5.87 18.33
C GLY A 584 9.99 -6.12 16.83
N THR A 585 10.71 -7.12 16.33
CA THR A 585 10.79 -7.46 14.92
C THR A 585 10.53 -8.96 14.74
N ASP A 586 9.85 -9.34 13.67
CA ASP A 586 9.80 -10.73 13.20
C ASP A 586 10.95 -10.97 12.23
N GLU A 587 12.14 -11.23 12.76
CA GLU A 587 13.36 -11.40 11.96
C GLU A 587 13.29 -12.63 11.05
N LYS A 588 12.43 -13.61 11.37
CA LYS A 588 12.22 -14.78 10.52
C LYS A 588 11.49 -14.40 9.24
N THR A 589 10.38 -13.67 9.33
CA THR A 589 9.64 -13.19 8.16
C THR A 589 10.48 -12.18 7.36
N LEU A 590 11.12 -11.23 8.04
CA LEU A 590 12.02 -10.25 7.40
C LEU A 590 13.12 -10.97 6.59
N THR A 591 13.86 -11.88 7.22
CA THR A 591 14.92 -12.65 6.56
C THR A 591 14.39 -13.48 5.40
N ARG A 592 13.27 -14.19 5.59
CA ARG A 592 12.71 -15.07 4.56
C ARG A 592 12.33 -14.31 3.29
N ILE A 593 11.68 -13.16 3.44
CA ILE A 593 11.29 -12.33 2.30
C ILE A 593 12.53 -11.72 1.64
N MET A 594 13.44 -11.13 2.43
CA MET A 594 14.65 -10.51 1.90
C MET A 594 15.54 -11.50 1.14
N VAL A 595 15.67 -12.75 1.60
CA VAL A 595 16.40 -13.81 0.88
C VAL A 595 15.63 -14.24 -0.37
N SER A 596 14.38 -14.69 -0.22
CA SER A 596 13.64 -15.35 -1.31
C SER A 596 13.26 -14.39 -2.44
N ARG A 597 13.19 -13.08 -2.18
CA ARG A 597 12.83 -12.07 -3.19
C ARG A 597 14.02 -11.28 -3.74
N SER A 598 15.22 -11.42 -3.14
CA SER A 598 16.44 -10.65 -3.47
C SER A 598 16.77 -10.59 -4.96
N GLU A 599 16.53 -11.68 -5.70
CA GLU A 599 16.85 -11.83 -7.13
C GLU A 599 15.60 -11.92 -8.02
N ILE A 600 14.40 -11.62 -7.48
CA ILE A 600 13.12 -11.76 -8.20
C ILE A 600 12.47 -10.38 -8.41
N ASP A 601 12.00 -9.76 -7.33
CA ASP A 601 11.18 -8.53 -7.40
C ASP A 601 11.38 -7.63 -6.17
N LEU A 602 12.47 -7.79 -5.41
CA LEU A 602 12.72 -6.96 -4.22
C LEU A 602 12.78 -5.46 -4.55
N LEU A 603 13.18 -5.07 -5.77
CA LEU A 603 13.10 -3.67 -6.20
C LEU A 603 11.66 -3.19 -6.36
N ASN A 604 10.78 -4.03 -6.90
CA ASN A 604 9.36 -3.73 -7.01
C ASN A 604 8.71 -3.68 -5.61
N ILE A 605 9.09 -4.60 -4.72
CA ILE A 605 8.62 -4.63 -3.32
C ILE A 605 8.98 -3.34 -2.60
N ARG A 606 10.24 -2.87 -2.74
CA ARG A 606 10.68 -1.58 -2.20
C ARG A 606 9.82 -0.42 -2.67
N ARG A 607 9.54 -0.37 -3.97
CA ARG A 607 8.66 0.65 -4.57
C ARG A 607 7.25 0.64 -3.97
N GLU A 608 6.60 -0.53 -3.90
CA GLU A 608 5.28 -0.65 -3.27
C GLU A 608 5.33 -0.27 -1.78
N PHE A 609 6.44 -0.60 -1.10
CA PHE A 609 6.66 -0.29 0.31
C PHE A 609 6.71 1.23 0.53
N ILE A 610 7.55 1.97 -0.21
CA ILE A 610 7.64 3.42 -0.04
C ILE A 610 6.34 4.12 -0.43
N GLU A 611 5.65 3.66 -1.49
CA GLU A 611 4.38 4.23 -1.93
C GLU A 611 3.29 4.16 -0.86
N LYS A 612 3.11 2.97 -0.26
CA LYS A 612 2.08 2.74 0.76
C LYS A 612 2.51 3.28 2.12
N TYR A 613 3.77 3.07 2.49
CA TYR A 613 4.29 3.32 3.83
C TYR A 613 5.08 4.62 4.01
N ASP A 614 5.19 5.50 2.98
CA ASP A 614 5.76 6.88 3.07
C ASP A 614 7.08 6.90 3.88
N LYS A 615 7.81 5.79 3.77
CA LYS A 615 9.05 5.42 4.46
C LYS A 615 9.69 4.34 3.58
N SER A 616 10.96 4.49 3.21
CA SER A 616 11.64 3.49 2.39
C SER A 616 11.79 2.17 3.14
N LEU A 617 11.95 1.06 2.40
CA LEU A 617 12.25 -0.23 3.05
C LEU A 617 13.59 -0.15 3.80
N HIS A 618 14.55 0.60 3.26
CA HIS A 618 15.84 0.88 3.87
C HIS A 618 15.69 1.50 5.26
N GLN A 619 14.95 2.61 5.37
CA GLN A 619 14.71 3.31 6.65
C GLN A 619 13.91 2.46 7.63
N ALA A 620 13.04 1.57 7.14
CA ALA A 620 12.32 0.64 8.00
C ALA A 620 13.29 -0.37 8.63
N ILE A 621 14.14 -1.00 7.81
CA ILE A 621 15.16 -1.95 8.28
C ILE A 621 16.14 -1.28 9.26
N GLU A 622 16.61 -0.07 8.96
CA GLU A 622 17.53 0.69 9.82
C GLU A 622 16.94 1.04 11.18
N GLY A 623 15.63 1.32 11.24
CA GLY A 623 14.94 1.63 12.49
C GLY A 623 14.65 0.42 13.38
N ASP A 624 14.61 -0.79 12.81
CA ASP A 624 14.12 -1.99 13.48
C ASP A 624 15.21 -3.06 13.71
N THR A 625 16.35 -2.97 13.03
CA THR A 625 17.44 -3.94 13.15
C THR A 625 18.76 -3.26 13.51
N SER A 626 19.76 -4.03 13.95
CA SER A 626 21.06 -3.48 14.35
C SER A 626 22.21 -4.44 14.08
N GLY A 627 23.45 -3.96 14.29
CA GLY A 627 24.67 -4.75 14.14
C GLY A 627 24.90 -5.28 12.73
N ASP A 628 25.55 -6.44 12.63
CA ASP A 628 25.90 -7.02 11.34
C ASP A 628 24.69 -7.59 10.58
N PHE A 629 23.60 -7.92 11.28
CA PHE A 629 22.34 -8.26 10.64
C PHE A 629 21.76 -7.09 9.86
N LEU A 630 21.77 -5.88 10.45
CA LEU A 630 21.39 -4.64 9.75
C LEU A 630 22.27 -4.42 8.52
N LYS A 631 23.60 -4.48 8.66
CA LYS A 631 24.53 -4.29 7.54
C LYS A 631 24.20 -5.21 6.35
N ALA A 632 24.00 -6.49 6.64
CA ALA A 632 23.68 -7.50 5.63
C ALA A 632 22.31 -7.27 4.97
N LEU A 633 21.29 -6.85 5.74
CA LEU A 633 19.98 -6.53 5.20
C LEU A 633 20.02 -5.29 4.30
N LEU A 634 20.75 -4.23 4.69
CA LEU A 634 20.88 -3.02 3.87
C LEU A 634 21.63 -3.29 2.56
N ALA A 635 22.68 -4.13 2.60
CA ALA A 635 23.39 -4.57 1.41
C ALA A 635 22.47 -5.32 0.43
N LEU A 636 21.60 -6.21 0.94
CA LEU A 636 20.57 -6.87 0.12
C LEU A 636 19.46 -5.94 -0.36
N CYS A 637 19.08 -4.95 0.45
CA CYS A 637 18.04 -4.00 0.10
C CYS A 637 18.42 -3.21 -1.16
N GLY A 638 19.71 -2.89 -1.33
CA GLY A 638 20.23 -2.28 -2.57
C GLY A 638 20.09 -0.75 -2.62
N GLY A 639 20.38 -0.06 -1.52
CA GLY A 639 20.38 1.41 -1.39
C GLY A 639 19.10 2.01 -0.79
N GLU A 640 19.10 3.34 -0.60
CA GLU A 640 17.87 4.10 -0.31
C GLU A 640 16.99 4.20 -1.58
N ASP A 641 15.68 4.35 -1.36
CA ASP A 641 14.64 4.50 -2.39
C ASP A 641 14.47 5.95 -2.85
#